data_AF-A0AA39NVF8-F1
#
_entry.id   AF-A0AA39NVF8-F1
#
_cell.length_a   1.000
_cell.length_b   1.000
_cell.length_c   1.000
_cell.angle_alpha   90.00
_cell.angle_beta   90.00
_cell.angle_gamma   90.00
#
_symmetry.space_group_name_H-M   'P 1'
#
loop_
_entity.id
_entity.type
_entity.pdbx_description
1 polymer ?
#
loop_
_entity_poly.entity_id
_entity_poly.type
_entity_poly.pdbx_seq_one_letter_code
_entity_poly.pdbx_strand_id
1 'polypeptide(L)'
;MGRSPQPARALCAIIFACYPHVFDDPVWQAQYEFYGFDTNNIKHVKNSDLGSIREFLKHLKNLTVEKATAAVNGAEDGSVDRHKAGREAYWAWWSKCGLLGKLKVVHENAMKASGVNIKAMFRMHKVKGVAKFLTASQFRHKEADLAEALFGTAHEDADSGGFHIEFQDLVQFLTSEYIERFRKSYNAAQDSKMTAKTQLDAVWKAVESGKGIISSSLAKKITKALVKYEKFIGWETTQAEDAEVSEFECRKGEFEQALSKSEANVEELKKQKRTAQYILGRQKTNRMNVVATEQEIEALRVEFLDEMKYISDAREAEEEQRHDGETNPGRRPGLVEFEQWQAIGDMGVEAWAEKTEDALKDILRWPQGRPAEFNPFLNNTLVDYWEEPDYMKNIPPEGDTDNRPNTLFWHQLVGIVALINMMWTAEESVDGVEGAILADAVGLGKSAQIMGMLAFIMAARRSQLAGKEPPPVIKNLPFFCGGKEITNAPHLLLVPNTLLGQWVLELKKWFRPHTVDILVLPSAERGWSTWYEEKLEASKQDPCNIIIVGTHSNVGQLGHKNLRTMKKKVPSGELRPEKPNHFGYEPLWKRQFCSVTVDEAHNFRTSNIAFHSLQRIMSVASVKLLCTATPLYQSPSDLINLGRLARIGRFLGAKADAEEADAKRDIARIRRAVLRDNPDALVDFNSRALHGENIDNPMAAVYERTN
;
A
#
# COMPACT_ATOMS: atom_id res chain seq x y z
N MET A 1 2.51 -9.25 5.33
CA MET A 1 1.69 -10.30 4.70
C MET A 1 1.64 -10.03 3.21
N GLY A 2 2.47 -10.74 2.44
CA GLY A 2 2.25 -10.82 0.99
C GLY A 2 0.80 -11.25 0.78
N ARG A 3 0.08 -10.59 -0.13
CA ARG A 3 -1.23 -11.10 -0.52
C ARG A 3 -0.96 -12.52 -1.01
N SER A 4 -1.45 -13.53 -0.28
CA SER A 4 -1.42 -14.91 -0.75
C SER A 4 -1.85 -14.88 -2.22
N PRO A 5 -0.99 -15.34 -3.14
CA PRO A 5 -1.29 -15.25 -4.56
C PRO A 5 -2.62 -15.95 -4.83
N GLN A 6 -3.46 -15.31 -5.64
CA GLN A 6 -4.84 -15.74 -5.81
C GLN A 6 -4.86 -17.04 -6.64
N PRO A 7 -5.42 -18.15 -6.12
CA PRO A 7 -5.48 -19.44 -6.82
C PRO A 7 -5.95 -19.35 -8.27
N ALA A 8 -6.92 -18.47 -8.57
CA ALA A 8 -7.37 -18.20 -9.93
C ALA A 8 -6.25 -17.82 -10.92
N ARG A 9 -5.23 -17.09 -10.48
CA ARG A 9 -4.12 -16.66 -11.34
C ARG A 9 -3.25 -17.84 -11.76
N ALA A 10 -2.98 -18.76 -10.83
CA ALA A 10 -2.22 -19.98 -11.09
C ALA A 10 -3.01 -20.91 -12.00
N LEU A 11 -4.29 -21.14 -11.69
CA LEU A 11 -5.17 -21.97 -12.51
C LEU A 11 -5.29 -21.44 -13.95
N CYS A 12 -5.40 -20.12 -14.14
CA CYS A 12 -5.40 -19.57 -15.50
C CYS A 12 -4.06 -19.73 -16.22
N ALA A 13 -2.93 -19.62 -15.51
CA ALA A 13 -1.61 -19.86 -16.11
C ALA A 13 -1.50 -21.32 -16.60
N ILE A 14 -2.00 -22.26 -15.80
CA ILE A 14 -2.04 -23.69 -16.14
C ILE A 14 -2.99 -23.91 -17.32
N ILE A 15 -4.19 -23.33 -17.30
CA ILE A 15 -5.16 -23.44 -18.40
C ILE A 15 -4.55 -22.93 -19.70
N PHE A 16 -3.91 -21.76 -19.68
CA PHE A 16 -3.27 -21.19 -20.88
C PHE A 16 -2.07 -22.01 -21.36
N ALA A 17 -1.37 -22.68 -20.46
CA ALA A 17 -0.24 -23.55 -20.80
C ALA A 17 -0.70 -24.88 -21.41
N CYS A 18 -1.75 -25.49 -20.85
CA CYS A 18 -2.25 -26.80 -21.25
C CYS A 18 -3.20 -26.73 -22.47
N TYR A 19 -4.00 -25.66 -22.56
CA TYR A 19 -5.10 -25.52 -23.50
C TYR A 19 -4.99 -24.20 -24.29
N PRO A 20 -3.98 -24.06 -25.16
CA PRO A 20 -3.77 -22.81 -25.92
C PRO A 20 -4.92 -22.49 -26.88
N HIS A 21 -5.70 -23.49 -27.31
CA HIS A 21 -6.87 -23.30 -28.17
C HIS A 21 -8.01 -22.50 -27.48
N VAL A 22 -7.96 -22.28 -26.16
CA VAL A 22 -8.84 -21.33 -25.44
C VAL A 22 -8.79 -19.95 -26.10
N PHE A 23 -7.64 -19.53 -26.63
CA PHE A 23 -7.49 -18.23 -27.28
C PHE A 23 -8.18 -18.13 -28.64
N ASP A 24 -8.45 -19.27 -29.27
CA ASP A 24 -9.14 -19.36 -30.55
C ASP A 24 -10.66 -19.52 -30.38
N ASP A 25 -11.13 -19.76 -29.15
CA ASP A 25 -12.56 -19.93 -28.88
C ASP A 25 -13.34 -18.61 -29.06
N PRO A 26 -14.42 -18.58 -29.87
CA PRO A 26 -15.20 -17.37 -30.13
C PRO A 26 -15.75 -16.68 -28.87
N VAL A 27 -16.12 -17.46 -27.84
CA VAL A 27 -16.62 -16.93 -26.57
C VAL A 27 -15.50 -16.16 -25.87
N TRP A 28 -14.31 -16.75 -25.81
CA TRP A 28 -13.14 -16.11 -25.22
C TRP A 28 -12.78 -14.81 -25.95
N GLN A 29 -12.70 -14.85 -27.28
CA GLN A 29 -12.35 -13.68 -28.09
C GLN A 29 -13.35 -12.52 -27.91
N ALA A 30 -14.65 -12.83 -27.94
CA ALA A 30 -15.72 -11.84 -27.81
C ALA A 30 -15.76 -11.20 -26.42
N GLN A 31 -15.55 -11.97 -25.36
CA GLN A 31 -15.69 -11.48 -23.99
C GLN A 31 -14.46 -10.73 -23.50
N TYR A 32 -13.28 -11.16 -23.93
CA TYR A 32 -12.05 -10.65 -23.35
C TYR A 32 -11.38 -9.60 -24.20
N GLU A 33 -11.76 -9.33 -25.46
CA GLU A 33 -11.03 -8.43 -26.39
C GLU A 33 -9.60 -8.95 -26.63
N PHE A 34 -9.47 -10.08 -27.34
CA PHE A 34 -8.23 -10.79 -27.71
C PHE A 34 -6.97 -10.42 -26.91
N TYR A 35 -6.86 -10.95 -25.68
CA TYR A 35 -5.63 -10.96 -24.89
C TYR A 35 -4.89 -12.31 -25.02
N GLY A 36 -4.97 -12.94 -26.18
CA GLY A 36 -4.39 -14.27 -26.40
C GLY A 36 -2.87 -14.28 -26.52
N PHE A 37 -2.27 -15.45 -26.33
CA PHE A 37 -0.88 -15.73 -26.71
C PHE A 37 -0.83 -16.02 -28.22
N ASP A 38 -1.09 -15.03 -29.07
CA ASP A 38 -0.71 -15.16 -30.49
C ASP A 38 0.79 -15.44 -30.55
N THR A 39 1.16 -16.39 -31.41
CA THR A 39 2.53 -16.70 -31.83
C THR A 39 3.41 -15.47 -32.11
N ASN A 40 2.86 -14.29 -32.37
CA ASN A 40 3.65 -13.09 -32.71
C ASN A 40 3.47 -11.86 -31.81
N ASN A 41 2.35 -11.66 -31.10
CA ASN A 41 2.17 -10.47 -30.25
C ASN A 41 1.21 -10.71 -29.07
N ILE A 42 1.55 -10.19 -27.88
CA ILE A 42 0.65 -10.16 -26.72
C ILE A 42 0.47 -8.73 -26.24
N LYS A 43 -0.78 -8.26 -26.26
CA LYS A 43 -1.13 -6.94 -25.77
C LYS A 43 -0.67 -6.76 -24.31
N HIS A 44 0.07 -5.69 -24.05
CA HIS A 44 0.66 -5.33 -22.74
C HIS A 44 1.86 -6.16 -22.26
N VAL A 45 2.43 -7.04 -23.09
CA VAL A 45 3.71 -7.73 -22.84
C VAL A 45 4.78 -7.13 -23.72
N LYS A 46 6.00 -6.92 -23.21
CA LYS A 46 7.13 -6.52 -24.06
C LYS A 46 7.55 -7.71 -24.92
N ASN A 47 7.91 -7.49 -26.18
CA ASN A 47 8.39 -8.57 -27.05
C ASN A 47 9.59 -9.33 -26.47
N SER A 48 10.45 -8.63 -25.72
CA SER A 48 11.57 -9.21 -24.96
C SER A 48 11.14 -10.27 -23.94
N ASP A 49 9.95 -10.12 -23.36
CA ASP A 49 9.49 -10.96 -22.25
C ASP A 49 8.69 -12.17 -22.73
N LEU A 50 8.28 -12.18 -24.01
CA LEU A 50 7.47 -13.25 -24.61
C LEU A 50 8.17 -14.60 -24.56
N GLY A 51 9.47 -14.63 -24.85
CA GLY A 51 10.27 -15.86 -24.78
C GLY A 51 10.25 -16.47 -23.39
N SER A 52 10.55 -15.66 -22.36
CA SER A 52 10.58 -16.12 -20.98
C SER A 52 9.21 -16.52 -20.45
N ILE A 53 8.13 -15.81 -20.82
CA ILE A 53 6.77 -16.21 -20.44
C ILE A 53 6.42 -17.56 -21.08
N ARG A 54 6.76 -17.78 -22.36
CA ARG A 54 6.52 -19.07 -23.03
C ARG A 54 7.25 -20.21 -22.36
N GLU A 55 8.52 -20.02 -22.01
CA GLU A 55 9.29 -21.03 -21.27
C GLU A 55 8.67 -21.33 -19.90
N PHE A 56 8.23 -20.29 -19.19
CA PHE A 56 7.53 -20.45 -17.92
C PHE A 56 6.21 -21.22 -18.06
N LEU A 57 5.36 -20.87 -19.03
CA LEU A 57 4.10 -21.59 -19.27
C LEU A 57 4.37 -23.04 -19.71
N LYS A 58 5.37 -23.30 -20.56
CA LYS A 58 5.79 -24.66 -20.93
C LYS A 58 6.25 -25.47 -19.72
N HIS A 59 6.94 -24.84 -18.77
CA HIS A 59 7.32 -25.49 -17.52
C HIS A 59 6.10 -25.87 -16.68
N LEU A 60 5.12 -24.95 -16.53
CA LEU A 60 3.88 -25.24 -15.80
C LEU A 60 3.09 -26.43 -16.37
N LYS A 61 3.09 -26.60 -17.69
CA LYS A 61 2.41 -27.72 -18.36
C LYS A 61 2.87 -29.10 -17.88
N ASN A 62 4.11 -29.21 -17.39
CA ASN A 62 4.70 -30.48 -16.96
C ASN A 62 4.60 -30.71 -15.44
N LEU A 63 3.91 -29.84 -14.71
CA LEU A 63 3.77 -29.91 -13.25
C LEU A 63 2.36 -30.38 -12.87
N THR A 64 2.23 -30.99 -11.69
CA THR A 64 0.90 -31.20 -11.08
C THR A 64 0.29 -29.85 -10.71
N VAL A 65 -1.03 -29.77 -10.54
CA VAL A 65 -1.72 -28.51 -10.18
C VAL A 65 -1.13 -27.90 -8.90
N GLU A 66 -0.77 -28.70 -7.90
CA GLU A 66 -0.14 -28.20 -6.66
C GLU A 66 1.25 -27.62 -6.93
N LYS A 67 2.07 -28.32 -7.71
CA LYS A 67 3.43 -27.87 -8.05
C LYS A 67 3.41 -26.66 -8.98
N ALA A 68 2.53 -26.63 -9.97
CA ALA A 68 2.31 -25.48 -10.84
C ALA A 68 1.83 -24.27 -10.03
N THR A 69 0.96 -24.49 -9.05
CA THR A 69 0.54 -23.43 -8.12
C THR A 69 1.72 -22.92 -7.31
N ALA A 70 2.55 -23.81 -6.75
CA ALA A 70 3.77 -23.42 -6.04
C ALA A 70 4.75 -22.63 -6.94
N ALA A 71 5.00 -23.11 -8.16
CA ALA A 71 5.89 -22.49 -9.13
C ALA A 71 5.38 -21.11 -9.58
N VAL A 72 4.08 -20.97 -9.85
CA VAL A 72 3.43 -19.68 -10.13
C VAL A 72 3.56 -18.74 -8.94
N ASN A 73 3.62 -19.25 -7.72
CA ASN A 73 3.70 -18.46 -6.49
C ASN A 73 5.13 -18.13 -6.07
N GLY A 74 6.13 -18.70 -6.75
CA GLY A 74 7.53 -18.57 -6.36
C GLY A 74 7.88 -19.30 -5.07
N ALA A 75 7.09 -20.31 -4.67
CA ALA A 75 7.44 -21.22 -3.60
C ALA A 75 8.40 -22.30 -4.13
N GLU A 76 9.45 -22.61 -3.36
CA GLU A 76 10.61 -23.42 -3.73
C GLU A 76 10.24 -24.80 -4.30
N ASP A 77 10.23 -24.90 -5.61
CA ASP A 77 10.81 -26.06 -6.28
C ASP A 77 12.23 -25.64 -6.68
N GLY A 78 13.23 -26.49 -6.54
CA GLY A 78 14.64 -26.14 -6.79
C GLY A 78 14.97 -25.64 -8.22
N SER A 79 13.98 -25.57 -9.13
CA SER A 79 14.06 -25.01 -10.49
C SER A 79 13.45 -23.60 -10.64
N VAL A 80 12.82 -23.06 -9.58
CA VAL A 80 12.05 -21.80 -9.58
C VAL A 80 12.85 -20.57 -10.00
N ASP A 81 14.17 -20.61 -9.87
CA ASP A 81 15.03 -19.48 -10.26
C ASP A 81 15.19 -19.37 -11.79
N ARG A 82 15.16 -20.50 -12.52
CA ARG A 82 15.30 -20.50 -14.00
C ARG A 82 14.13 -19.81 -14.70
N HIS A 83 12.93 -19.86 -14.13
CA HIS A 83 11.71 -19.31 -14.74
C HIS A 83 11.22 -18.01 -14.09
N LYS A 84 12.01 -17.40 -13.20
CA LYS A 84 11.64 -16.19 -12.44
C LYS A 84 11.23 -15.04 -13.36
N ALA A 85 12.04 -14.74 -14.39
CA ALA A 85 11.77 -13.65 -15.33
C ALA A 85 10.42 -13.86 -16.07
N GLY A 86 10.16 -15.08 -16.54
CA GLY A 86 8.91 -15.43 -17.21
C GLY A 86 7.69 -15.32 -16.30
N ARG A 87 7.82 -15.76 -15.03
CA ARG A 87 6.77 -15.62 -14.01
C ARG A 87 6.45 -14.16 -13.72
N GLU A 88 7.45 -13.33 -13.48
CA GLU A 88 7.29 -11.91 -13.17
C GLU A 88 6.64 -11.14 -14.34
N ALA A 89 7.06 -11.44 -15.56
CA ALA A 89 6.46 -10.87 -16.76
C ALA A 89 5.00 -11.30 -16.95
N TYR A 90 4.69 -12.58 -16.72
CA TYR A 90 3.30 -13.08 -16.71
C TYR A 90 2.45 -12.37 -15.65
N TRP A 91 2.99 -12.14 -14.45
CA TRP A 91 2.28 -11.40 -13.40
C TRP A 91 2.02 -9.95 -13.74
N ALA A 92 2.99 -9.28 -14.36
CA ALA A 92 2.84 -7.90 -14.82
C ALA A 92 1.72 -7.81 -15.87
N TRP A 93 1.72 -8.73 -16.83
CA TRP A 93 0.68 -8.84 -17.85
C TRP A 93 -0.71 -9.10 -17.25
N TRP A 94 -0.84 -10.12 -16.40
CA TRP A 94 -2.09 -10.48 -15.74
C TRP A 94 -2.71 -9.28 -15.00
N SER A 95 -1.86 -8.53 -14.30
CA SER A 95 -2.27 -7.36 -13.51
C SER A 95 -2.69 -6.20 -14.41
N LYS A 96 -1.96 -5.93 -15.49
CA LYS A 96 -2.29 -4.88 -16.47
C LYS A 96 -3.59 -5.15 -17.21
N CYS A 97 -3.86 -6.40 -17.57
CA CYS A 97 -5.08 -6.77 -18.31
C CYS A 97 -6.35 -6.75 -17.46
N GLY A 98 -6.21 -6.73 -16.12
CA GLY A 98 -7.35 -6.79 -15.21
C GLY A 98 -8.18 -8.08 -15.35
N LEU A 99 -7.55 -9.16 -15.83
CA LEU A 99 -8.24 -10.37 -16.32
C LEU A 99 -9.11 -11.03 -15.26
N LEU A 100 -8.64 -11.11 -14.00
CA LEU A 100 -9.46 -11.63 -12.90
C LEU A 100 -10.75 -10.84 -12.70
N GLY A 101 -10.69 -9.51 -12.85
CA GLY A 101 -11.88 -8.66 -12.75
C GLY A 101 -12.90 -9.01 -13.83
N LYS A 102 -12.42 -9.23 -15.07
CA LYS A 102 -13.26 -9.64 -16.20
C LYS A 102 -13.84 -11.05 -16.01
N LEU A 103 -13.01 -12.03 -15.62
CA LEU A 103 -13.44 -13.40 -15.29
C LEU A 103 -14.55 -13.40 -14.24
N LYS A 104 -14.38 -12.62 -13.16
CA LYS A 104 -15.41 -12.49 -12.12
C LYS A 104 -16.71 -11.90 -12.67
N VAL A 105 -16.65 -10.88 -13.52
CA VAL A 105 -17.85 -10.27 -14.12
C VAL A 105 -18.57 -11.24 -15.05
N VAL A 106 -17.85 -11.95 -15.92
CA VAL A 106 -18.43 -12.96 -16.81
C VAL A 106 -19.06 -14.09 -16.00
N HIS A 107 -18.33 -14.64 -15.03
CA HIS A 107 -18.83 -15.70 -14.15
C HIS A 107 -20.09 -15.29 -13.41
N GLU A 108 -20.14 -14.05 -12.89
CA GLU A 108 -21.33 -13.51 -12.24
C GLU A 108 -22.53 -13.39 -13.18
N ASN A 109 -22.29 -12.97 -14.43
CA ASN A 109 -23.35 -12.87 -15.43
C ASN A 109 -23.85 -14.25 -15.83
N ALA A 110 -22.96 -15.23 -16.01
CA ALA A 110 -23.30 -16.61 -16.29
C ALA A 110 -24.12 -17.22 -15.15
N MET A 111 -23.71 -17.04 -13.89
CA MET A 111 -24.49 -17.46 -12.72
C MET A 111 -25.91 -16.90 -12.73
N LYS A 112 -26.07 -15.60 -13.05
CA LYS A 112 -27.39 -14.96 -13.14
C LYS A 112 -28.22 -15.51 -14.30
N ALA A 113 -27.60 -15.70 -15.47
CA ALA A 113 -28.27 -16.24 -16.66
C ALA A 113 -28.77 -17.67 -16.42
N SER A 114 -28.02 -18.47 -15.64
CA SER A 114 -28.41 -19.81 -15.21
C SER A 114 -29.48 -19.82 -14.10
N GLY A 115 -30.07 -18.67 -13.78
CA GLY A 115 -31.12 -18.52 -12.77
C GLY A 115 -30.63 -18.59 -11.32
N VAL A 116 -29.32 -18.55 -11.08
CA VAL A 116 -28.78 -18.63 -9.71
C VAL A 116 -29.02 -17.31 -8.99
N ASN A 117 -29.87 -17.36 -7.97
CA ASN A 117 -30.08 -16.27 -7.03
C ASN A 117 -29.67 -16.71 -5.62
N ILE A 118 -28.45 -16.33 -5.21
CA ILE A 118 -27.87 -16.70 -3.91
C ILE A 118 -28.78 -16.31 -2.72
N LYS A 119 -29.43 -15.13 -2.79
CA LYS A 119 -30.37 -14.69 -1.75
C LYS A 119 -31.59 -15.61 -1.70
N ALA A 120 -32.18 -15.95 -2.85
CA ALA A 120 -33.35 -16.84 -2.91
C ALA A 120 -33.01 -18.28 -2.45
N MET A 121 -31.86 -18.81 -2.87
CA MET A 121 -31.42 -20.15 -2.46
C MET A 121 -31.12 -20.21 -0.97
N PHE A 122 -30.46 -19.20 -0.40
CA PHE A 122 -30.20 -19.13 1.04
C PHE A 122 -31.52 -19.00 1.84
N ARG A 123 -32.48 -18.23 1.33
CA ARG A 123 -33.85 -18.14 1.86
C ARG A 123 -34.53 -19.51 1.91
N MET A 124 -34.48 -20.27 0.81
CA MET A 124 -35.01 -21.63 0.78
C MET A 124 -34.31 -22.58 1.76
N HIS A 125 -32.99 -22.44 1.93
CA HIS A 125 -32.22 -23.19 2.94
C HIS A 125 -32.71 -22.90 4.36
N LYS A 126 -32.91 -21.62 4.70
CA LYS A 126 -33.43 -21.20 6.00
C LYS A 126 -34.84 -21.77 6.27
N VAL A 127 -35.73 -21.73 5.28
CA VAL A 127 -37.08 -22.34 5.40
C VAL A 127 -37.00 -23.84 5.68
N LYS A 128 -36.02 -24.52 5.10
CA LYS A 128 -35.74 -25.95 5.36
C LYS A 128 -34.98 -26.21 6.67
N GLY A 129 -34.76 -25.20 7.51
CA GLY A 129 -34.04 -25.31 8.78
C GLY A 129 -32.52 -25.40 8.65
N VAL A 130 -31.96 -25.16 7.46
CA VAL A 130 -30.51 -25.18 7.24
C VAL A 130 -29.91 -23.81 7.57
N ALA A 131 -29.23 -23.71 8.71
CA ALA A 131 -28.58 -22.48 9.15
C ALA A 131 -27.26 -22.15 8.42
N LYS A 132 -26.68 -23.13 7.70
CA LYS A 132 -25.41 -22.95 6.98
C LYS A 132 -25.62 -22.17 5.68
N PHE A 133 -24.72 -21.22 5.40
CA PHE A 133 -24.67 -20.51 4.12
C PHE A 133 -24.32 -21.46 2.97
N LEU A 134 -24.62 -21.04 1.74
CA LEU A 134 -24.36 -21.86 0.56
C LEU A 134 -22.85 -22.15 0.39
N THR A 135 -22.53 -23.27 -0.25
CA THR A 135 -21.16 -23.68 -0.60
C THR A 135 -21.04 -23.89 -2.11
N ALA A 136 -19.83 -23.70 -2.67
CA ALA A 136 -19.61 -23.87 -4.11
C ALA A 136 -19.98 -25.28 -4.61
N SER A 137 -19.83 -26.31 -3.76
CA SER A 137 -20.23 -27.68 -4.09
C SER A 137 -21.70 -27.85 -4.49
N GLN A 138 -22.58 -26.94 -4.06
CA GLN A 138 -24.00 -26.98 -4.44
C GLN A 138 -24.24 -26.58 -5.90
N PHE A 139 -23.24 -25.98 -6.54
CA PHE A 139 -23.28 -25.53 -7.92
C PHE A 139 -22.52 -26.45 -8.87
N ARG A 140 -22.10 -27.66 -8.43
CA ARG A 140 -21.39 -28.63 -9.28
C ARG A 140 -22.12 -28.96 -10.58
N HIS A 141 -23.44 -29.11 -10.50
CA HIS A 141 -24.30 -29.35 -11.67
C HIS A 141 -24.36 -28.18 -12.67
N LYS A 142 -23.76 -27.03 -12.35
CA LYS A 142 -23.64 -25.84 -13.21
C LYS A 142 -22.21 -25.56 -13.66
N GLU A 143 -21.23 -26.35 -13.22
CA GLU A 143 -19.83 -26.02 -13.50
C GLU A 143 -19.51 -26.07 -15.01
N ALA A 144 -20.11 -27.01 -15.76
CA ALA A 144 -20.01 -27.07 -17.21
C ALA A 144 -20.60 -25.82 -17.89
N ASP A 145 -21.87 -25.48 -17.62
CA ASP A 145 -22.53 -24.26 -18.14
C ASP A 145 -21.70 -22.99 -17.86
N LEU A 146 -21.10 -22.91 -16.67
CA LEU A 146 -20.29 -21.77 -16.25
C LEU A 146 -18.91 -21.75 -16.93
N ALA A 147 -18.33 -22.92 -17.16
CA ALA A 147 -17.07 -23.06 -17.89
C ALA A 147 -17.27 -22.72 -19.38
N GLU A 148 -18.34 -23.21 -20.00
CA GLU A 148 -18.73 -22.85 -21.36
C GLU A 148 -18.94 -21.34 -21.50
N ALA A 149 -19.61 -20.72 -20.53
CA ALA A 149 -19.80 -19.27 -20.53
C ALA A 149 -18.49 -18.47 -20.37
N LEU A 150 -17.43 -19.05 -19.79
CA LEU A 150 -16.15 -18.38 -19.55
C LEU A 150 -15.11 -18.67 -20.64
N PHE A 151 -15.12 -19.87 -21.22
CA PHE A 151 -14.05 -20.40 -22.07
C PHE A 151 -14.57 -21.01 -23.37
N GLY A 152 -15.89 -20.99 -23.60
CA GLY A 152 -16.54 -21.69 -24.71
C GLY A 152 -16.28 -23.19 -24.67
N THR A 153 -16.07 -23.80 -25.82
CA THR A 153 -15.90 -25.26 -25.96
C THR A 153 -14.55 -25.77 -25.44
N ALA A 154 -13.59 -24.88 -25.17
CA ALA A 154 -12.22 -25.23 -24.77
C ALA A 154 -12.10 -25.92 -23.39
N HIS A 155 -13.19 -25.98 -22.62
CA HIS A 155 -13.23 -26.69 -21.34
C HIS A 155 -13.52 -28.19 -21.48
N GLU A 156 -13.99 -28.63 -22.65
CA GLU A 156 -14.33 -30.01 -22.96
C GLU A 156 -13.08 -30.77 -23.42
N ASP A 157 -12.88 -31.96 -22.86
CA ASP A 157 -11.87 -32.90 -23.32
C ASP A 157 -12.35 -33.54 -24.62
N ALA A 158 -11.61 -33.29 -25.70
CA ALA A 158 -11.95 -33.79 -27.04
C ALA A 158 -12.02 -35.33 -27.11
N ASP A 159 -11.28 -36.05 -26.26
CA ASP A 159 -11.22 -37.51 -26.29
C ASP A 159 -12.28 -38.15 -25.39
N SER A 160 -12.55 -37.55 -24.23
CA SER A 160 -13.47 -38.12 -23.24
C SER A 160 -14.87 -37.48 -23.22
N GLY A 161 -15.04 -36.33 -23.87
CA GLY A 161 -16.20 -35.44 -23.67
C GLY A 161 -16.33 -34.94 -22.23
N GLY A 162 -15.29 -35.15 -21.42
CA GLY A 162 -15.25 -34.84 -19.99
C GLY A 162 -14.86 -33.39 -19.73
N PHE A 163 -15.06 -32.96 -18.49
CA PHE A 163 -14.72 -31.61 -18.06
C PHE A 163 -13.30 -31.57 -17.48
N HIS A 164 -12.40 -30.78 -18.07
CA HIS A 164 -11.03 -30.65 -17.59
C HIS A 164 -10.97 -30.10 -16.14
N ILE A 165 -10.18 -30.77 -15.29
CA ILE A 165 -10.14 -30.50 -13.84
C ILE A 165 -9.66 -29.07 -13.51
N GLU A 166 -8.76 -28.50 -14.32
CA GLU A 166 -8.24 -27.15 -14.07
C GLU A 166 -9.31 -26.07 -14.29
N PHE A 167 -10.17 -26.27 -15.29
CA PHE A 167 -11.32 -25.40 -15.53
C PHE A 167 -12.35 -25.55 -14.42
N GLN A 168 -12.61 -26.79 -13.98
CA GLN A 168 -13.48 -27.07 -12.85
C GLN A 168 -13.01 -26.35 -11.58
N ASP A 169 -11.74 -26.47 -11.22
CA ASP A 169 -11.16 -25.83 -10.04
C ASP A 169 -11.26 -24.31 -10.12
N LEU A 170 -11.04 -23.72 -11.30
CA LEU A 170 -11.17 -22.28 -11.50
C LEU A 170 -12.62 -21.81 -11.35
N VAL A 171 -13.58 -22.53 -11.95
CA VAL A 171 -15.02 -22.22 -11.80
C VAL A 171 -15.44 -22.38 -10.35
N GLN A 172 -14.98 -23.42 -9.65
CA GLN A 172 -15.27 -23.64 -8.24
C GLN A 172 -14.68 -22.53 -7.37
N PHE A 173 -13.47 -22.06 -7.68
CA PHE A 173 -12.84 -20.91 -7.01
C PHE A 173 -13.65 -19.62 -7.22
N LEU A 174 -14.01 -19.30 -8.47
CA LEU A 174 -14.80 -18.10 -8.80
C LEU A 174 -16.18 -18.14 -8.14
N THR A 175 -16.81 -19.31 -8.12
CA THR A 175 -18.08 -19.56 -7.42
C THR A 175 -17.94 -19.37 -5.92
N SER A 176 -16.88 -19.89 -5.30
CA SER A 176 -16.60 -19.71 -3.88
C SER A 176 -16.42 -18.22 -3.52
N GLU A 177 -15.67 -17.47 -4.33
CA GLU A 177 -15.49 -16.02 -4.18
C GLU A 177 -16.80 -15.23 -4.38
N TYR A 178 -17.64 -15.68 -5.30
CA TYR A 178 -18.97 -15.09 -5.51
C TYR A 178 -19.85 -15.30 -4.26
N ILE A 179 -19.98 -16.54 -3.79
CA ILE A 179 -20.73 -16.89 -2.58
C ILE A 179 -20.18 -16.13 -1.36
N GLU A 180 -18.87 -16.03 -1.22
CA GLU A 180 -18.24 -15.38 -0.07
C GLU A 180 -18.58 -13.88 0.02
N ARG A 181 -18.69 -13.20 -1.12
CA ARG A 181 -19.15 -11.81 -1.15
C ARG A 181 -20.58 -11.68 -0.67
N PHE A 182 -21.46 -12.60 -1.02
CA PHE A 182 -22.83 -12.63 -0.52
C PHE A 182 -22.89 -12.97 0.97
N ARG A 183 -22.07 -13.90 1.46
CA ARG A 183 -21.95 -14.22 2.88
C ARG A 183 -21.52 -13.00 3.71
N LYS A 184 -20.49 -12.29 3.26
CA LYS A 184 -20.05 -11.02 3.87
C LYS A 184 -21.15 -9.97 3.84
N SER A 185 -21.88 -9.86 2.73
CA SER A 185 -23.02 -8.94 2.61
C SER A 185 -24.17 -9.30 3.57
N TYR A 186 -24.45 -10.58 3.77
CA TYR A 186 -25.45 -11.06 4.72
C TYR A 186 -25.05 -10.74 6.17
N ASN A 187 -23.80 -11.03 6.55
CA ASN A 187 -23.31 -10.71 7.90
C ASN A 187 -23.36 -9.20 8.16
N ALA A 188 -22.91 -8.39 7.19
CA ALA A 188 -23.00 -6.94 7.28
C ALA A 188 -24.46 -6.45 7.36
N ALA A 189 -25.39 -7.13 6.69
CA ALA A 189 -26.82 -6.83 6.78
C ALA A 189 -27.35 -7.06 8.19
N GLN A 190 -27.04 -8.20 8.81
CA GLN A 190 -27.46 -8.51 10.18
C GLN A 190 -27.02 -7.42 11.17
N ASP A 191 -25.79 -6.91 11.03
CA ASP A 191 -25.25 -5.90 11.95
C ASP A 191 -25.76 -4.47 11.65
N SER A 192 -26.02 -4.15 10.38
CA SER A 192 -26.20 -2.76 9.92
C SER A 192 -27.58 -2.42 9.33
N LYS A 193 -28.47 -3.41 9.17
CA LYS A 193 -29.81 -3.22 8.56
C LYS A 193 -30.61 -2.16 9.31
N MET A 194 -30.67 -2.25 10.63
CA MET A 194 -31.46 -1.30 11.46
C MET A 194 -30.93 0.13 11.30
N THR A 195 -29.61 0.32 11.38
CA THR A 195 -29.00 1.66 11.21
C THR A 195 -29.26 2.22 9.81
N ALA A 196 -29.19 1.39 8.77
CA ALA A 196 -29.49 1.80 7.40
C ALA A 196 -30.98 2.16 7.22
N LYS A 197 -31.89 1.39 7.83
CA LYS A 197 -33.33 1.67 7.87
C LYS A 197 -33.62 3.03 8.51
N THR A 198 -33.09 3.27 9.72
CA THR A 198 -33.26 4.55 10.41
C THR A 198 -32.72 5.73 9.59
N GLN A 199 -31.60 5.54 8.89
CA GLN A 199 -31.07 6.57 7.99
C GLN A 199 -32.01 6.84 6.80
N LEU A 200 -32.58 5.79 6.21
CA LEU A 200 -33.54 5.93 5.12
C LEU A 200 -34.84 6.62 5.59
N ASP A 201 -35.40 6.20 6.72
CA ASP A 201 -36.62 6.77 7.30
C ASP A 201 -36.44 8.25 7.66
N ALA A 202 -35.31 8.61 8.26
CA ALA A 202 -35.00 10.00 8.59
C ALA A 202 -34.91 10.88 7.34
N VAL A 203 -34.36 10.34 6.26
CA VAL A 203 -34.28 11.05 4.97
C VAL A 203 -35.66 11.14 4.33
N TRP A 204 -36.50 10.11 4.43
CA TRP A 204 -37.87 10.11 3.87
C TRP A 204 -38.78 11.12 4.57
N LYS A 205 -38.72 11.17 5.90
CA LYS A 205 -39.44 12.17 6.71
C LYS A 205 -39.04 13.62 6.36
N ALA A 206 -37.80 13.83 5.92
CA ALA A 206 -37.34 15.13 5.44
C ALA A 206 -37.92 15.49 4.05
N VAL A 207 -38.25 14.50 3.22
CA VAL A 207 -38.93 14.70 1.93
C VAL A 207 -40.40 15.05 2.17
N GLU A 208 -41.09 14.32 3.04
CA GLU A 208 -42.50 14.55 3.40
C GLU A 208 -42.72 15.96 3.98
N SER A 209 -41.79 16.46 4.79
CA SER A 209 -41.87 17.82 5.35
C SER A 209 -41.53 18.94 4.33
N GLY A 210 -40.86 18.61 3.23
CA GLY A 210 -40.33 19.56 2.25
C GLY A 210 -41.28 20.01 1.13
N LYS A 211 -42.61 19.79 1.25
CA LYS A 211 -43.61 20.08 0.20
C LYS A 211 -43.30 19.45 -1.19
N GLY A 212 -42.58 18.32 -1.22
CA GLY A 212 -42.32 17.56 -2.45
C GLY A 212 -41.20 18.09 -3.36
N ILE A 213 -40.51 19.18 -3.00
CA ILE A 213 -39.35 19.68 -3.77
C ILE A 213 -38.06 19.08 -3.22
N ILE A 214 -37.45 18.15 -3.95
CA ILE A 214 -36.22 17.48 -3.54
C ILE A 214 -35.01 18.27 -4.04
N SER A 215 -34.22 18.85 -3.13
CA SER A 215 -32.93 19.46 -3.49
C SER A 215 -31.93 18.41 -3.98
N SER A 216 -30.99 18.79 -4.86
CA SER A 216 -29.93 17.88 -5.36
C SER A 216 -29.12 17.21 -4.23
N SER A 217 -28.85 17.95 -3.15
CA SER A 217 -28.11 17.41 -2.00
C SER A 217 -28.90 16.32 -1.27
N LEU A 218 -30.24 16.48 -1.17
CA LEU A 218 -31.14 15.53 -0.54
C LEU A 218 -31.35 14.31 -1.43
N ALA A 219 -31.51 14.48 -2.75
CA ALA A 219 -31.58 13.39 -3.72
C ALA A 219 -30.34 12.47 -3.65
N LYS A 220 -29.13 13.05 -3.53
CA LYS A 220 -27.89 12.28 -3.35
C LYS A 220 -27.87 11.50 -2.02
N LYS A 221 -28.42 12.07 -0.94
CA LYS A 221 -28.54 11.39 0.36
C LYS A 221 -29.54 10.23 0.29
N ILE A 222 -30.70 10.45 -0.33
CA ILE A 222 -31.74 9.43 -0.57
C ILE A 222 -31.15 8.27 -1.37
N THR A 223 -30.54 8.56 -2.52
CA THR A 223 -29.95 7.54 -3.40
C THR A 223 -28.91 6.70 -2.64
N LYS A 224 -28.04 7.33 -1.85
CA LYS A 224 -27.05 6.60 -1.03
C LYS A 224 -27.70 5.74 0.05
N ALA A 225 -28.75 6.23 0.70
CA ALA A 225 -29.49 5.49 1.72
C ALA A 225 -30.25 4.30 1.12
N LEU A 226 -30.93 4.49 -0.01
CA LEU A 226 -31.63 3.44 -0.75
C LEU A 226 -30.67 2.32 -1.19
N VAL A 227 -29.57 2.66 -1.87
CA VAL A 227 -28.56 1.67 -2.31
C VAL A 227 -27.92 0.94 -1.13
N LYS A 228 -27.72 1.62 -0.01
CA LYS A 228 -27.18 0.99 1.20
C LYS A 228 -28.19 0.04 1.83
N TYR A 229 -29.47 0.41 1.87
CA TYR A 229 -30.53 -0.39 2.47
C TYR A 229 -30.94 -1.59 1.60
N GLU A 230 -30.99 -1.42 0.28
CA GLU A 230 -31.24 -2.50 -0.72
C GLU A 230 -30.28 -3.69 -0.55
N LYS A 231 -29.02 -3.41 -0.17
CA LYS A 231 -28.01 -4.45 0.13
C LYS A 231 -28.35 -5.30 1.35
N PHE A 232 -29.12 -4.74 2.28
CA PHE A 232 -29.40 -5.34 3.59
C PHE A 232 -30.80 -5.93 3.72
N ILE A 233 -31.69 -5.71 2.76
CA ILE A 233 -33.04 -6.30 2.74
C ILE A 233 -33.13 -7.53 1.84
N GLY A 234 -34.15 -8.36 2.11
CA GLY A 234 -34.51 -9.53 1.30
C GLY A 234 -33.63 -10.75 1.56
N TRP A 235 -33.07 -10.85 2.78
CA TRP A 235 -32.21 -11.97 3.18
C TRP A 235 -32.96 -13.05 3.96
N GLU A 236 -33.98 -12.70 4.74
CA GLU A 236 -34.86 -13.62 5.47
C GLU A 236 -36.19 -13.82 4.71
N THR A 237 -36.91 -14.87 5.08
CA THR A 237 -38.22 -15.27 4.51
C THR A 237 -39.34 -15.05 5.52
N THR A 238 -39.20 -14.04 6.38
CA THR A 238 -40.26 -13.72 7.33
C THR A 238 -41.31 -12.88 6.62
N GLN A 239 -42.59 -13.10 6.95
CA GLN A 239 -43.68 -12.27 6.43
C GLN A 239 -43.46 -10.78 6.70
N ALA A 240 -42.78 -10.46 7.81
CA ALA A 240 -42.37 -9.11 8.16
C ALA A 240 -41.32 -8.53 7.19
N GLU A 241 -40.34 -9.32 6.74
CA GLU A 241 -39.34 -8.83 5.78
C GLU A 241 -39.90 -8.73 4.36
N ASP A 242 -40.81 -9.62 3.95
CA ASP A 242 -41.47 -9.51 2.64
C ASP A 242 -42.34 -8.22 2.56
N ALA A 243 -43.01 -7.86 3.67
CA ALA A 243 -43.71 -6.59 3.78
C ALA A 243 -42.74 -5.39 3.72
N GLU A 244 -41.59 -5.49 4.38
CA GLU A 244 -40.54 -4.46 4.37
C GLU A 244 -39.89 -4.27 3.00
N VAL A 245 -39.67 -5.35 2.24
CA VAL A 245 -39.20 -5.29 0.85
C VAL A 245 -40.24 -4.62 -0.05
N SER A 246 -41.52 -4.97 0.12
CA SER A 246 -42.62 -4.37 -0.64
C SER A 246 -42.74 -2.86 -0.36
N GLU A 247 -42.62 -2.46 0.90
CA GLU A 247 -42.58 -1.05 1.31
C GLU A 247 -41.37 -0.32 0.71
N PHE A 248 -40.19 -0.96 0.72
CA PHE A 248 -38.99 -0.40 0.12
C PHE A 248 -39.14 -0.14 -1.38
N GLU A 249 -39.64 -1.12 -2.15
CA GLU A 249 -39.84 -0.95 -3.59
C GLU A 249 -40.88 0.13 -3.91
N CYS A 250 -41.94 0.24 -3.10
CA CYS A 250 -42.92 1.32 -3.20
C CYS A 250 -42.24 2.70 -3.03
N ARG A 251 -41.49 2.90 -1.95
CA ARG A 251 -40.76 4.16 -1.68
C ARG A 251 -39.71 4.46 -2.76
N LYS A 252 -39.03 3.45 -3.29
CA LYS A 252 -38.08 3.61 -4.40
C LYS A 252 -38.80 4.12 -5.66
N GLY A 253 -39.96 3.55 -6.00
CA GLY A 253 -40.80 4.02 -7.11
C GLY A 253 -41.31 5.46 -6.90
N GLU A 254 -41.75 5.81 -5.69
CA GLU A 254 -42.14 7.18 -5.34
C GLU A 254 -40.99 8.18 -5.50
N PHE A 255 -39.76 7.80 -5.13
CA PHE A 255 -38.57 8.63 -5.29
C PHE A 255 -38.23 8.86 -6.76
N GLU A 256 -38.29 7.82 -7.60
CA GLU A 256 -38.04 7.91 -9.04
C GLU A 256 -39.09 8.79 -9.74
N GLN A 257 -40.36 8.69 -9.32
CA GLN A 257 -41.41 9.59 -9.78
C GLN A 257 -41.20 11.04 -9.33
N ALA A 258 -40.77 11.26 -8.08
CA ALA A 258 -40.47 12.59 -7.56
C ALA A 258 -39.26 13.24 -8.25
N LEU A 259 -38.23 12.45 -8.58
CA LEU A 259 -37.08 12.87 -9.40
C LEU A 259 -37.51 13.27 -10.81
N SER A 260 -38.46 12.53 -11.41
CA SER A 260 -38.99 12.83 -12.74
C SER A 260 -39.89 14.08 -12.74
N LYS A 261 -40.53 14.42 -11.62
CA LYS A 261 -41.37 15.62 -11.47
C LYS A 261 -40.59 16.90 -11.14
N SER A 262 -39.34 16.81 -10.66
CA SER A 262 -38.53 17.98 -10.31
C SER A 262 -37.80 18.63 -11.50
N GLU A 263 -38.21 18.32 -12.73
CA GLU A 263 -37.66 18.76 -14.02
C GLU A 263 -37.73 20.28 -14.32
N ALA A 264 -37.91 21.15 -13.33
CA ALA A 264 -37.77 22.59 -13.49
C ALA A 264 -36.31 23.09 -13.61
N ASN A 265 -35.31 22.20 -13.60
CA ASN A 265 -33.90 22.58 -13.75
C ASN A 265 -33.13 21.65 -14.71
N VAL A 266 -33.59 21.59 -15.96
CA VAL A 266 -33.08 20.74 -17.06
C VAL A 266 -31.57 20.89 -17.28
N GLU A 267 -30.98 22.06 -17.03
CA GLU A 267 -29.53 22.29 -17.20
C GLU A 267 -28.68 21.72 -16.05
N GLU A 268 -29.18 21.83 -14.82
CA GLU A 268 -28.55 21.25 -13.64
C GLU A 268 -28.72 19.73 -13.63
N LEU A 269 -29.84 19.23 -14.15
CA LEU A 269 -30.08 17.81 -14.45
C LEU A 269 -29.21 17.28 -15.58
N LYS A 270 -28.75 18.08 -16.56
CA LYS A 270 -27.75 17.63 -17.55
C LYS A 270 -26.36 17.47 -16.91
N LYS A 271 -25.95 18.37 -16.01
CA LYS A 271 -24.72 18.23 -15.19
C LYS A 271 -24.83 17.07 -14.19
N GLN A 272 -26.02 16.86 -13.62
CA GLN A 272 -26.27 15.82 -12.62
C GLN A 272 -26.57 14.46 -13.24
N LYS A 273 -27.18 14.34 -14.43
CA LYS A 273 -27.24 13.10 -15.22
C LYS A 273 -25.85 12.69 -15.69
N ARG A 274 -24.95 13.63 -16.02
CA ARG A 274 -23.52 13.31 -16.24
C ARG A 274 -22.84 12.81 -14.96
N THR A 275 -23.15 13.39 -13.81
CA THR A 275 -22.57 12.98 -12.51
C THR A 275 -23.22 11.69 -11.96
N ALA A 276 -24.50 11.46 -12.22
CA ALA A 276 -25.26 10.29 -11.82
C ALA A 276 -25.06 9.13 -12.80
N GLN A 277 -24.85 9.36 -14.10
CA GLN A 277 -24.26 8.36 -15.02
C GLN A 277 -22.81 8.08 -14.67
N TYR A 278 -22.04 9.05 -14.16
CA TYR A 278 -20.68 8.79 -13.66
C TYR A 278 -20.67 7.97 -12.35
N ILE A 279 -21.74 8.07 -11.54
CA ILE A 279 -21.86 7.37 -10.24
C ILE A 279 -22.66 6.05 -10.34
N LEU A 280 -23.65 5.94 -11.22
CA LEU A 280 -24.50 4.76 -11.48
C LEU A 280 -24.05 3.98 -12.73
N GLY A 281 -23.43 4.65 -13.70
CA GLY A 281 -22.93 4.06 -14.94
C GLY A 281 -21.44 3.71 -14.85
N ARG A 282 -21.15 2.63 -14.11
CA ARG A 282 -20.02 1.75 -14.46
C ARG A 282 -20.41 0.74 -15.55
N GLN A 283 -21.51 1.00 -16.27
CA GLN A 283 -21.77 0.43 -17.59
C GLN A 283 -21.48 1.52 -18.63
N LYS A 284 -20.44 1.29 -19.43
CA LYS A 284 -20.15 2.03 -20.66
C LYS A 284 -21.45 2.15 -21.46
N THR A 285 -21.98 3.36 -21.61
CA THR A 285 -22.82 3.63 -22.76
C THR A 285 -21.88 3.81 -23.93
N ASN A 286 -21.96 2.88 -24.89
CA ASN A 286 -21.41 3.04 -26.23
C ASN A 286 -21.80 4.42 -26.75
N ARG A 287 -20.86 5.36 -26.75
CA ARG A 287 -20.91 6.43 -27.75
C ARG A 287 -20.63 5.74 -29.07
N MET A 288 -21.62 5.81 -29.95
CA MET A 288 -21.53 5.33 -31.31
C MET A 288 -20.18 5.70 -31.90
N ASN A 289 -19.45 4.66 -32.27
CA ASN A 289 -18.34 4.72 -33.18
C ASN A 289 -18.85 5.32 -34.49
N VAL A 290 -18.62 6.60 -34.71
CA VAL A 290 -18.20 7.00 -36.05
C VAL A 290 -16.73 6.61 -36.07
N VAL A 291 -16.46 5.40 -36.52
CA VAL A 291 -15.09 4.91 -36.72
C VAL A 291 -14.47 5.84 -37.76
N ALA A 292 -13.27 6.36 -37.47
CA ALA A 292 -12.45 6.98 -38.50
C ALA A 292 -12.36 6.02 -39.68
N THR A 293 -12.62 6.50 -40.89
CA THR A 293 -12.50 5.69 -42.11
C THR A 293 -11.09 5.11 -42.19
N GLU A 294 -10.91 3.96 -42.87
CA GLU A 294 -9.57 3.39 -43.08
C GLU A 294 -8.59 4.41 -43.66
N GLN A 295 -9.08 5.35 -44.46
CA GLN A 295 -8.28 6.45 -45.03
C GLN A 295 -7.82 7.45 -43.96
N GLU A 296 -8.68 7.78 -42.99
CA GLU A 296 -8.31 8.65 -41.86
C GLU A 296 -7.37 7.95 -40.88
N ILE A 297 -7.57 6.64 -40.66
CA ILE A 297 -6.67 5.82 -39.83
C ILE A 297 -5.31 5.69 -40.50
N GLU A 298 -5.27 5.47 -41.81
CA GLU A 298 -4.01 5.35 -42.54
C GLU A 298 -3.30 6.71 -42.65
N ALA A 299 -4.04 7.82 -42.83
CA ALA A 299 -3.45 9.16 -42.78
C ALA A 299 -2.83 9.47 -41.41
N LEU A 300 -3.54 9.17 -40.30
CA LEU A 300 -3.02 9.31 -38.94
C LEU A 300 -1.84 8.38 -38.66
N ARG A 301 -1.84 7.19 -39.26
CA ARG A 301 -0.76 6.22 -39.10
C ARG A 301 0.50 6.68 -39.83
N VAL A 302 0.36 7.21 -41.04
CA VAL A 302 1.48 7.79 -41.81
C VAL A 302 2.06 8.99 -41.06
N GLU A 303 1.21 9.90 -40.58
CA GLU A 303 1.63 11.08 -39.82
C GLU A 303 2.32 10.68 -38.50
N PHE A 304 1.80 9.68 -37.79
CA PHE A 304 2.42 9.14 -36.57
C PHE A 304 3.77 8.44 -36.83
N LEU A 305 3.89 7.70 -37.93
CA LEU A 305 5.13 7.02 -38.29
C LEU A 305 6.20 8.00 -38.77
N ASP A 306 5.82 9.05 -39.52
CA ASP A 306 6.73 10.12 -39.92
C ASP A 306 7.22 10.91 -38.70
N GLU A 307 6.35 11.19 -37.72
CA GLU A 307 6.74 11.86 -36.48
C GLU A 307 7.66 10.97 -35.62
N MET A 308 7.34 9.67 -35.50
CA MET A 308 8.20 8.72 -34.79
C MET A 308 9.55 8.56 -35.45
N LYS A 309 9.60 8.59 -36.79
CA LYS A 309 10.84 8.59 -37.55
C LYS A 309 11.62 9.88 -37.34
N TYR A 310 10.96 11.04 -37.36
CA TYR A 310 11.57 12.33 -37.05
C TYR A 310 12.18 12.35 -35.63
N ILE A 311 11.48 11.81 -34.62
CA ILE A 311 12.00 11.70 -33.25
C ILE A 311 13.18 10.73 -33.16
N SER A 312 13.14 9.62 -33.91
CA SER A 312 14.24 8.65 -33.97
C SER A 312 15.47 9.26 -34.62
N ASP A 313 15.30 9.90 -35.78
CA ASP A 313 16.36 10.56 -36.54
C ASP A 313 16.95 11.74 -35.73
N ALA A 314 16.12 12.49 -34.99
CA ALA A 314 16.57 13.55 -34.09
C ALA A 314 17.35 13.00 -32.88
N ARG A 315 16.97 11.82 -32.36
CA ARG A 315 17.69 11.16 -31.27
C ARG A 315 19.00 10.55 -31.73
N GLU A 316 19.04 9.92 -32.89
CA GLU A 316 20.28 9.41 -33.48
C GLU A 316 21.25 10.56 -33.79
N ALA A 317 20.75 11.69 -34.30
CA ALA A 317 21.55 12.91 -34.47
C ALA A 317 22.05 13.50 -33.14
N GLU A 318 21.23 13.49 -32.07
CA GLU A 318 21.65 13.88 -30.72
C GLU A 318 22.67 12.92 -30.11
N GLU A 319 22.54 11.60 -30.36
CA GLU A 319 23.45 10.59 -29.83
C GLU A 319 24.78 10.54 -30.58
N GLU A 320 24.76 10.76 -31.90
CA GLU A 320 25.97 10.98 -32.69
C GLU A 320 26.70 12.24 -32.21
N GLN A 321 26.01 13.34 -31.91
CA GLN A 321 26.60 14.56 -31.32
C GLN A 321 27.08 14.40 -29.86
N ARG A 322 26.67 13.34 -29.16
CA ARG A 322 27.12 13.07 -27.77
C ARG A 322 28.42 12.27 -27.71
N HIS A 323 28.90 11.75 -28.84
CA HIS A 323 30.09 10.90 -28.86
C HIS A 323 31.39 11.62 -29.27
N ASP A 324 31.30 12.89 -29.64
CA ASP A 324 32.41 13.80 -29.87
C ASP A 324 32.88 14.37 -28.53
N GLY A 325 34.14 14.11 -28.18
CA GLY A 325 34.73 14.55 -26.93
C GLY A 325 34.74 16.07 -26.74
N GLU A 326 34.71 16.44 -25.46
CA GLU A 326 35.00 17.75 -24.88
C GLU A 326 33.86 18.80 -24.92
N THR A 327 33.48 19.22 -23.70
CA THR A 327 32.51 20.27 -23.33
C THR A 327 31.02 19.91 -23.50
N ASN A 328 30.41 19.48 -22.40
CA ASN A 328 28.97 19.26 -22.28
C ASN A 328 28.28 20.58 -21.83
N PRO A 329 27.57 21.33 -22.70
CA PRO A 329 26.86 22.55 -22.32
C PRO A 329 25.41 22.27 -21.88
N GLY A 330 25.03 21.01 -21.68
CA GLY A 330 23.67 20.60 -21.30
C GLY A 330 23.41 20.53 -19.78
N ARG A 331 23.96 21.46 -18.97
CA ARG A 331 23.59 21.57 -17.55
C ARG A 331 22.10 21.96 -17.46
N ARG A 332 21.29 21.03 -16.94
CA ARG A 332 19.87 21.24 -16.61
C ARG A 332 19.70 22.51 -15.76
N PRO A 333 18.86 23.48 -16.17
CA PRO A 333 18.60 24.65 -15.33
C PRO A 333 17.82 24.23 -14.09
N GLY A 334 18.42 24.35 -12.91
CA GLY A 334 17.74 24.22 -11.61
C GLY A 334 18.05 22.95 -10.80
N LEU A 335 18.96 22.08 -11.24
CA LEU A 335 19.69 21.25 -10.29
C LEU A 335 20.63 22.20 -9.53
N VAL A 336 20.40 22.31 -8.22
CA VAL A 336 21.37 22.87 -7.27
C VAL A 336 22.74 22.32 -7.68
N GLU A 337 23.63 23.20 -8.12
CA GLU A 337 24.97 22.84 -8.60
C GLU A 337 25.62 21.88 -7.59
N PHE A 338 26.42 20.91 -8.04
CA PHE A 338 27.07 19.96 -7.12
C PHE A 338 27.89 20.69 -6.03
N GLU A 339 28.41 21.87 -6.38
CA GLU A 339 29.08 22.83 -5.49
C GLU A 339 28.14 23.43 -4.43
N GLN A 340 26.87 23.66 -4.75
CA GLN A 340 25.85 24.08 -3.78
C GLN A 340 25.41 22.93 -2.87
N TRP A 341 25.46 21.68 -3.33
CA TRP A 341 25.27 20.50 -2.48
C TRP A 341 26.40 20.35 -1.45
N GLN A 342 27.66 20.55 -1.88
CA GLN A 342 28.81 20.63 -0.97
C GLN A 342 28.68 21.81 0.02
N ALA A 343 28.00 22.90 -0.37
CA ALA A 343 27.75 24.04 0.50
C ALA A 343 26.64 23.80 1.56
N ILE A 344 25.81 22.75 1.43
CA ILE A 344 24.80 22.37 2.44
C ILE A 344 25.50 21.84 3.71
N GLY A 345 26.74 21.37 3.59
CA GLY A 345 27.53 20.78 4.66
C GLY A 345 27.12 19.35 4.98
N ASP A 346 27.77 18.77 5.99
CA ASP A 346 27.56 17.37 6.38
C ASP A 346 26.10 17.11 6.79
N MET A 347 25.41 16.28 6.00
CA MET A 347 24.06 15.80 6.31
C MET A 347 24.01 14.76 7.44
N GLY A 348 25.13 14.55 8.13
CA GLY A 348 25.29 13.78 9.36
C GLY A 348 26.11 12.50 9.21
N VAL A 349 26.62 12.19 8.02
CA VAL A 349 27.32 10.93 7.71
C VAL A 349 28.75 11.12 7.21
N GLU A 350 29.11 12.30 6.69
CA GLU A 350 30.37 12.55 6.00
C GLU A 350 31.56 12.41 6.96
N ALA A 351 31.41 12.89 8.20
CA ALA A 351 32.40 12.71 9.26
C ALA A 351 32.75 11.23 9.56
N TRP A 352 31.88 10.30 9.16
CA TRP A 352 32.03 8.86 9.39
C TRP A 352 32.29 8.08 8.10
N ALA A 353 31.97 8.65 6.94
CA ALA A 353 32.14 8.04 5.62
C ALA A 353 33.63 7.85 5.24
N GLU A 354 34.55 8.59 5.85
CA GLU A 354 35.99 8.39 5.63
C GLU A 354 36.59 7.27 6.50
N LYS A 355 35.83 6.75 7.48
CA LYS A 355 36.34 5.69 8.38
C LYS A 355 36.24 4.32 7.74
N THR A 356 37.27 3.51 7.98
CA THR A 356 37.27 2.10 7.60
C THR A 356 36.23 1.31 8.40
N GLU A 357 35.80 0.18 7.85
CA GLU A 357 34.84 -0.71 8.52
C GLU A 357 35.33 -1.14 9.92
N ASP A 358 36.62 -1.49 10.04
CA ASP A 358 37.20 -1.91 11.33
C ASP A 358 37.27 -0.75 12.33
N ALA A 359 37.57 0.47 11.88
CA ALA A 359 37.52 1.63 12.76
C ALA A 359 36.10 1.89 13.29
N LEU A 360 35.06 1.69 12.46
CA LEU A 360 33.67 1.81 12.89
C LEU A 360 33.30 0.70 13.89
N LYS A 361 33.71 -0.55 13.63
CA LYS A 361 33.54 -1.68 14.57
C LYS A 361 34.18 -1.40 15.93
N ASP A 362 35.40 -0.87 15.94
CA ASP A 362 36.13 -0.55 17.17
C ASP A 362 35.43 0.56 17.97
N ILE A 363 35.01 1.63 17.27
CA ILE A 363 34.31 2.77 17.87
C ILE A 363 32.96 2.36 18.49
N LEU A 364 32.27 1.38 17.90
CA LEU A 364 31.02 0.81 18.41
C LEU A 364 31.21 -0.31 19.45
N ARG A 365 32.45 -0.82 19.62
CA ARG A 365 32.78 -2.07 20.34
C ARG A 365 32.07 -3.30 19.78
N TRP A 366 31.99 -3.41 18.47
CA TRP A 366 31.39 -4.53 17.73
C TRP A 366 32.46 -5.27 16.91
N PRO A 367 33.41 -5.98 17.54
CA PRO A 367 34.53 -6.61 16.83
C PRO A 367 34.09 -7.63 15.77
N GLN A 368 32.89 -8.21 15.91
CA GLN A 368 32.31 -9.15 14.96
C GLN A 368 31.44 -8.47 13.89
N GLY A 369 31.46 -7.14 13.77
CA GLY A 369 30.60 -6.40 12.83
C GLY A 369 29.13 -6.36 13.22
N ARG A 370 28.77 -6.71 14.46
CA ARG A 370 27.40 -6.69 14.98
C ARG A 370 27.36 -6.48 16.50
N PRO A 371 26.24 -5.97 17.04
CA PRO A 371 25.99 -5.94 18.48
C PRO A 371 25.85 -7.33 19.07
N ALA A 372 26.12 -7.45 20.38
CA ALA A 372 26.01 -8.71 21.08
C ALA A 372 24.56 -9.21 21.11
N GLU A 373 23.57 -8.32 21.15
CA GLU A 373 22.14 -8.60 21.15
C GLU A 373 21.69 -9.38 19.92
N PHE A 374 22.43 -9.29 18.81
CA PHE A 374 22.09 -9.98 17.58
C PHE A 374 22.44 -11.47 17.61
N ASN A 375 21.69 -12.27 16.85
CA ASN A 375 22.05 -13.65 16.53
C ASN A 375 23.40 -13.67 15.82
N PRO A 376 24.26 -14.67 16.09
CA PRO A 376 25.55 -14.80 15.42
C PRO A 376 25.43 -15.06 13.92
N PHE A 377 24.35 -15.72 13.52
CA PHE A 377 24.08 -16.09 12.13
C PHE A 377 22.68 -15.65 11.71
N LEU A 378 22.52 -15.41 10.42
CA LEU A 378 21.24 -15.24 9.76
C LEU A 378 20.94 -16.54 9.01
N ASN A 379 19.92 -17.27 9.45
CA ASN A 379 19.44 -18.46 8.75
C ASN A 379 18.61 -18.07 7.51
N ASN A 380 18.85 -18.73 6.38
CA ASN A 380 18.11 -18.51 5.13
C ASN A 380 16.91 -19.46 4.94
N THR A 381 16.83 -20.57 5.69
CA THR A 381 15.80 -21.61 5.61
C THR A 381 14.57 -21.35 6.47
N LEU A 382 14.31 -20.09 6.84
CA LEU A 382 13.14 -19.64 7.62
C LEU A 382 13.00 -20.24 9.02
N VAL A 383 14.07 -20.81 9.60
CA VAL A 383 14.04 -21.31 10.98
C VAL A 383 13.86 -20.14 11.95
N ASP A 384 12.83 -20.20 12.79
CA ASP A 384 12.58 -19.20 13.83
C ASP A 384 13.33 -19.61 15.12
N TYR A 385 14.48 -18.98 15.37
CA TYR A 385 15.27 -19.22 16.60
C TYR A 385 14.48 -18.96 17.89
N TRP A 386 13.37 -18.22 17.84
CA TRP A 386 12.53 -17.98 19.00
C TRP A 386 11.59 -19.14 19.32
N GLU A 387 11.26 -19.94 18.32
CA GLU A 387 10.44 -21.16 18.48
C GLU A 387 11.33 -22.39 18.67
N GLU A 388 12.53 -22.38 18.09
CA GLU A 388 13.51 -23.46 18.16
C GLU A 388 14.87 -22.97 18.73
N PRO A 389 14.94 -22.61 20.02
CA PRO A 389 16.15 -22.05 20.62
C PRO A 389 17.34 -23.03 20.64
N ASP A 390 17.06 -24.34 20.62
CA ASP A 390 18.09 -25.38 20.59
C ASP A 390 18.76 -25.52 19.22
N TYR A 391 18.14 -25.01 18.13
CA TYR A 391 18.73 -25.07 16.80
C TYR A 391 20.11 -24.39 16.78
N MET A 392 20.27 -23.24 17.45
CA MET A 392 21.56 -22.54 17.51
C MET A 392 22.68 -23.36 18.17
N LYS A 393 22.35 -24.29 19.07
CA LYS A 393 23.34 -25.17 19.72
C LYS A 393 23.86 -26.26 18.78
N ASN A 394 23.10 -26.56 17.73
CA ASN A 394 23.38 -27.63 16.78
C ASN A 394 24.03 -27.11 15.48
N ILE A 395 24.23 -25.80 15.34
CA ILE A 395 24.95 -25.22 14.20
C ILE A 395 26.43 -25.62 14.32
N PRO A 396 27.01 -26.28 13.30
CA PRO A 396 28.43 -26.67 13.32
C PRO A 396 29.35 -25.46 13.48
N PRO A 397 30.49 -25.58 14.20
CA PRO A 397 31.48 -24.50 14.34
C PRO A 397 32.04 -24.03 13.00
N GLU A 398 32.20 -24.94 12.04
CA GLU A 398 32.63 -24.69 10.67
C GLU A 398 31.59 -23.94 9.80
N GLY A 399 30.38 -23.70 10.33
CA GLY A 399 29.27 -23.08 9.61
C GLY A 399 28.43 -24.09 8.82
N ASP A 400 27.19 -23.69 8.55
CA ASP A 400 26.24 -24.43 7.72
C ASP A 400 25.91 -23.55 6.50
N THR A 401 25.70 -24.16 5.33
CA THR A 401 25.40 -23.45 4.07
C THR A 401 24.21 -22.50 4.21
N ASP A 402 23.29 -22.82 5.12
CA ASP A 402 22.08 -22.03 5.37
C ASP A 402 22.27 -20.90 6.40
N ASN A 403 23.40 -20.87 7.09
CA ASN A 403 23.69 -19.94 8.19
C ASN A 403 24.83 -18.99 7.81
N ARG A 404 24.50 -17.79 7.32
CA ARG A 404 25.50 -16.75 7.03
C ARG A 404 25.83 -15.96 8.28
N PRO A 405 27.10 -15.51 8.49
CA PRO A 405 27.42 -14.58 9.56
C PRO A 405 26.51 -13.36 9.55
N ASN A 406 25.97 -12.99 10.71
CA ASN A 406 25.17 -11.79 10.85
C ASN A 406 26.11 -10.59 11.05
N THR A 407 26.47 -9.92 9.97
CA THR A 407 27.34 -8.73 10.01
C THR A 407 26.64 -7.56 9.34
N LEU A 408 26.86 -6.36 9.89
CA LEU A 408 26.41 -5.12 9.28
C LEU A 408 27.41 -4.70 8.20
N PHE A 409 26.89 -4.20 7.09
CA PHE A 409 27.73 -3.62 6.04
C PHE A 409 28.32 -2.28 6.49
N TRP A 410 29.45 -1.89 5.88
CA TRP A 410 30.12 -0.62 6.16
C TRP A 410 29.18 0.60 6.19
N HIS A 411 28.34 0.79 5.17
CA HIS A 411 27.44 1.95 5.11
C HIS A 411 26.35 1.90 6.20
N GLN A 412 25.99 0.71 6.68
CA GLN A 412 25.06 0.56 7.80
C GLN A 412 25.74 0.94 9.12
N LEU A 413 27.01 0.60 9.30
CA LEU A 413 27.80 1.03 10.46
C LEU A 413 27.97 2.56 10.48
N VAL A 414 28.26 3.17 9.33
CA VAL A 414 28.30 4.65 9.17
C VAL A 414 26.99 5.27 9.61
N GLY A 415 25.85 4.80 9.06
CA GLY A 415 24.52 5.30 9.42
C GLY A 415 24.19 5.15 10.91
N ILE A 416 24.57 4.02 11.52
CA ILE A 416 24.37 3.80 12.96
C ILE A 416 25.20 4.77 13.80
N VAL A 417 26.48 4.97 13.48
CA VAL A 417 27.34 5.91 14.22
C VAL A 417 26.82 7.35 14.07
N ALA A 418 26.41 7.75 12.87
CA ALA A 418 25.77 9.03 12.61
C ALA A 418 24.55 9.24 13.51
N LEU A 419 23.64 8.26 13.55
CA LEU A 419 22.44 8.29 14.39
C LEU A 419 22.78 8.38 15.88
N ILE A 420 23.79 7.63 16.35
CA ILE A 420 24.25 7.68 17.75
C ILE A 420 24.75 9.08 18.10
N ASN A 421 25.55 9.72 17.26
CA ASN A 421 26.06 11.07 17.55
C ASN A 421 24.97 12.15 17.54
N MET A 422 23.84 11.91 16.87
CA MET A 422 22.68 12.80 16.96
C MET A 422 21.91 12.62 18.29
N MET A 423 22.03 11.45 18.92
CA MET A 423 21.31 11.10 20.15
C MET A 423 22.09 11.41 21.43
N TRP A 424 23.42 11.41 21.38
CA TRP A 424 24.27 11.72 22.53
C TRP A 424 24.95 13.07 22.36
N THR A 425 24.85 13.92 23.39
CA THR A 425 25.37 15.29 23.37
C THR A 425 26.43 15.51 24.45
N ALA A 426 27.29 16.49 24.21
CA ALA A 426 28.29 16.94 25.18
C ALA A 426 27.67 17.75 26.32
N GLU A 427 26.50 18.36 26.09
CA GLU A 427 25.79 19.22 27.02
C GLU A 427 24.39 18.69 27.34
N GLU A 428 23.91 18.97 28.54
CA GLU A 428 22.55 18.66 28.99
C GLU A 428 21.55 19.57 28.26
N SER A 429 20.40 19.05 27.86
CA SER A 429 19.36 19.80 27.15
C SER A 429 18.00 19.48 27.74
N VAL A 430 17.31 20.51 28.22
CA VAL A 430 15.95 20.39 28.78
C VAL A 430 14.93 20.02 27.71
N ASP A 431 15.14 20.51 26.48
CA ASP A 431 14.25 20.26 25.34
C ASP A 431 14.54 18.91 24.65
N GLY A 432 15.58 18.21 25.11
CA GLY A 432 16.09 16.99 24.53
C GLY A 432 16.84 17.24 23.22
N VAL A 433 16.84 16.22 22.34
CA VAL A 433 17.40 16.32 20.99
C VAL A 433 16.31 16.31 19.91
N GLU A 434 16.62 16.95 18.80
CA GLU A 434 15.80 16.90 17.58
C GLU A 434 15.79 15.48 16.99
N GLY A 435 14.75 15.16 16.22
CA GLY A 435 14.66 13.88 15.54
C GLY A 435 15.47 13.82 14.24
N ALA A 436 15.74 12.59 13.81
CA ALA A 436 16.49 12.30 12.58
C ALA A 436 15.57 11.75 11.49
N ILE A 437 15.98 11.96 10.23
CA ILE A 437 15.34 11.39 9.04
C ILE A 437 16.36 10.50 8.32
N LEU A 438 16.10 9.20 8.30
CA LEU A 438 16.87 8.23 7.53
C LEU A 438 16.30 8.14 6.10
N ALA A 439 16.98 8.81 5.16
CA ALA A 439 16.52 9.05 3.79
C ALA A 439 17.17 8.14 2.73
N ASP A 440 17.84 7.06 3.15
CA ASP A 440 18.54 6.13 2.26
C ASP A 440 17.62 5.54 1.17
N ALA A 441 18.20 5.21 0.02
CA ALA A 441 17.51 4.51 -1.06
C ALA A 441 16.92 3.15 -0.62
N VAL A 442 15.95 2.65 -1.39
CA VAL A 442 15.33 1.33 -1.15
C VAL A 442 16.39 0.24 -1.27
N GLY A 443 16.37 -0.75 -0.37
CA GLY A 443 17.29 -1.89 -0.40
C GLY A 443 18.63 -1.69 0.31
N LEU A 444 18.97 -0.48 0.79
CA LEU A 444 20.24 -0.23 1.49
C LEU A 444 20.30 -0.76 2.94
N GLY A 445 19.22 -1.37 3.43
CA GLY A 445 19.19 -1.98 4.76
C GLY A 445 18.94 -1.01 5.91
N LYS A 446 18.05 -0.03 5.70
CA LYS A 446 17.53 0.85 6.78
C LYS A 446 17.06 0.06 7.99
N SER A 447 16.40 -1.09 7.79
CA SER A 447 15.95 -1.96 8.89
C SER A 447 17.11 -2.46 9.75
N ALA A 448 18.23 -2.84 9.14
CA ALA A 448 19.44 -3.27 9.85
C ALA A 448 20.05 -2.12 10.67
N GLN A 449 20.07 -0.90 10.12
CA GLN A 449 20.54 0.29 10.84
C GLN A 449 19.65 0.59 12.05
N ILE A 450 18.32 0.53 11.90
CA ILE A 450 17.37 0.72 13.00
C ILE A 450 17.61 -0.32 14.09
N MET A 451 17.70 -1.60 13.73
CA MET A 451 17.94 -2.69 14.70
C MET A 451 19.30 -2.51 15.40
N GLY A 452 20.33 -2.09 14.68
CA GLY A 452 21.67 -1.85 15.24
C GLY A 452 21.68 -0.68 16.23
N MET A 453 20.98 0.40 15.90
CA MET A 453 20.75 1.54 16.78
C MET A 453 20.02 1.12 18.07
N LEU A 454 18.93 0.35 17.96
CA LEU A 454 18.19 -0.14 19.13
C LEU A 454 19.08 -1.00 20.03
N ALA A 455 19.80 -1.97 19.45
CA ALA A 455 20.74 -2.82 20.18
C ALA A 455 21.85 -2.00 20.86
N PHE A 456 22.37 -0.95 20.21
CA PHE A 456 23.35 -0.06 20.81
C PHE A 456 22.80 0.65 22.05
N ILE A 457 21.58 1.20 21.99
CA ILE A 457 20.94 1.87 23.13
C ILE A 457 20.78 0.90 24.31
N MET A 458 20.30 -0.33 24.04
CA MET A 458 20.17 -1.39 25.04
C MET A 458 21.52 -1.75 25.70
N ALA A 459 22.57 -1.92 24.89
CA ALA A 459 23.92 -2.22 25.38
C ALA A 459 24.51 -1.07 26.22
N ALA A 460 24.31 0.17 25.76
CA ALA A 460 24.78 1.37 26.45
C ALA A 460 24.09 1.52 27.82
N ARG A 461 22.77 1.28 27.89
CA ARG A 461 22.02 1.29 29.15
C ARG A 461 22.51 0.23 30.12
N ARG A 462 22.71 -1.01 29.67
CA ARG A 462 23.27 -2.06 30.52
C ARG A 462 24.67 -1.72 31.03
N SER A 463 25.48 -1.07 30.19
CA SER A 463 26.82 -0.61 30.59
C SER A 463 26.74 0.51 31.64
N GLN A 464 25.84 1.48 31.45
CA GLN A 464 25.57 2.56 32.41
C GLN A 464 25.13 2.00 33.77
N LEU A 465 24.15 1.08 33.81
CA LEU A 465 23.67 0.45 35.04
C LEU A 465 24.75 -0.37 35.75
N ALA A 466 25.66 -0.99 35.00
CA ALA A 466 26.76 -1.77 35.54
C ALA A 466 27.98 -0.92 35.93
N GLY A 467 27.93 0.41 35.76
CA GLY A 467 29.07 1.30 36.00
C GLY A 467 30.28 1.00 35.09
N LYS A 468 30.05 0.42 33.92
CA LYS A 468 31.09 0.12 32.94
C LYS A 468 31.37 1.33 32.07
N GLU A 469 32.62 1.44 31.58
CA GLU A 469 33.00 2.49 30.65
C GLU A 469 32.13 2.43 29.38
N PRO A 470 31.55 3.56 28.93
CA PRO A 470 30.75 3.59 27.71
C PRO A 470 31.58 3.25 26.45
N PRO A 471 30.94 2.83 25.34
CA PRO A 471 31.61 2.66 24.06
C PRO A 471 32.31 3.94 23.58
N PRO A 472 33.44 3.85 22.85
CA PRO A 472 34.21 5.01 22.40
C PRO A 472 33.38 6.07 21.68
N VAL A 473 32.40 5.67 20.87
CA VAL A 473 31.50 6.60 20.13
C VAL A 473 30.81 7.62 21.04
N ILE A 474 30.47 7.26 22.28
CA ILE A 474 29.76 8.14 23.23
C ILE A 474 30.60 8.47 24.47
N LYS A 475 31.90 8.13 24.47
CA LYS A 475 32.77 8.30 25.65
C LYS A 475 32.83 9.75 26.16
N ASN A 476 32.79 10.71 25.24
CA ASN A 476 32.83 12.14 25.55
C ASN A 476 31.46 12.82 25.42
N LEU A 477 30.38 12.05 25.30
CA LEU A 477 29.02 12.53 25.09
C LEU A 477 28.13 11.98 26.20
N PRO A 478 28.18 12.54 27.42
CA PRO A 478 27.58 11.93 28.59
C PRO A 478 26.05 12.04 28.66
N PHE A 479 25.43 12.86 27.80
CA PHE A 479 23.99 13.12 27.85
C PHE A 479 23.27 12.40 26.72
N PHE A 480 22.39 11.45 27.05
CA PHE A 480 21.49 10.80 26.12
C PHE A 480 20.22 11.63 25.93
N CYS A 481 20.00 12.12 24.71
CA CYS A 481 18.83 12.90 24.32
C CYS A 481 18.58 14.08 25.28
N GLY A 482 19.67 14.75 25.71
CA GLY A 482 19.64 15.85 26.66
C GLY A 482 19.61 15.47 28.14
N GLY A 483 19.42 14.19 28.50
CA GLY A 483 19.42 13.71 29.89
C GLY A 483 20.67 12.89 30.25
N LYS A 484 21.03 12.83 31.54
CA LYS A 484 22.19 12.04 32.02
C LYS A 484 22.01 10.54 31.90
N GLU A 485 20.76 10.06 31.98
CA GLU A 485 20.44 8.64 31.98
C GLU A 485 19.67 8.24 30.72
N ILE A 486 19.95 7.04 30.22
CA ILE A 486 19.17 6.47 29.13
C ILE A 486 17.77 6.13 29.64
N THR A 487 16.76 6.70 29.00
CA THR A 487 15.35 6.55 29.38
C THR A 487 14.95 5.07 29.47
N ASN A 488 14.48 4.64 30.63
CA ASN A 488 14.03 3.26 30.85
C ASN A 488 12.59 3.05 30.33
N ALA A 489 12.43 3.00 29.01
CA ALA A 489 11.13 2.88 28.37
C ALA A 489 11.23 2.01 27.10
N PRO A 490 10.13 1.41 26.65
CA PRO A 490 10.12 0.58 25.44
C PRO A 490 10.46 1.37 24.18
N HIS A 491 10.87 0.64 23.15
CA HIS A 491 11.03 1.12 21.80
C HIS A 491 9.76 0.86 21.00
N LEU A 492 9.24 1.87 20.29
CA LEU A 492 8.07 1.74 19.44
C LEU A 492 8.48 1.84 17.97
N LEU A 493 8.15 0.81 17.19
CA LEU A 493 8.34 0.74 15.75
C LEU A 493 6.98 0.77 15.05
N LEU A 494 6.73 1.81 14.26
CA LEU A 494 5.49 2.01 13.50
C LEU A 494 5.75 1.71 12.02
N VAL A 495 5.02 0.75 11.46
CA VAL A 495 5.25 0.25 10.10
C VAL A 495 3.97 0.17 9.27
N PRO A 496 4.03 0.11 7.94
CA PRO A 496 2.86 -0.21 7.12
C PRO A 496 2.25 -1.57 7.51
N ASN A 497 0.91 -1.69 7.48
CA ASN A 497 0.21 -2.95 7.80
C ASN A 497 0.74 -4.14 6.98
N THR A 498 1.12 -3.90 5.73
CA THR A 498 1.67 -4.91 4.81
C THR A 498 3.03 -5.43 5.26
N LEU A 499 3.83 -4.61 5.93
CA LEU A 499 5.19 -4.92 6.39
C LEU A 499 5.26 -5.42 7.83
N LEU A 500 4.17 -5.36 8.61
CA LEU A 500 4.15 -5.81 10.02
C LEU A 500 4.77 -7.20 10.21
N GLY A 501 4.28 -8.20 9.46
CA GLY A 501 4.78 -9.57 9.57
C GLY A 501 6.25 -9.69 9.15
N GLN A 502 6.68 -8.93 8.15
CA GLN A 502 8.08 -8.92 7.70
C GLN A 502 8.99 -8.33 8.78
N TRP A 503 8.59 -7.21 9.38
CA TRP A 503 9.35 -6.58 10.47
C TRP A 503 9.48 -7.46 11.69
N VAL A 504 8.42 -8.17 12.10
CA VAL A 504 8.48 -9.10 13.23
C VAL A 504 9.43 -10.27 12.93
N LEU A 505 9.38 -10.83 11.71
CA LEU A 505 10.29 -11.90 11.29
C LEU A 505 11.74 -11.42 11.25
N GLU A 506 12.01 -10.24 10.69
CA GLU A 506 13.36 -9.66 10.68
C GLU A 506 13.85 -9.39 12.11
N LEU A 507 13.04 -8.79 12.99
CA LEU A 507 13.43 -8.57 14.39
C LEU A 507 13.80 -9.88 15.08
N LYS A 508 13.00 -10.95 14.89
CA LYS A 508 13.29 -12.26 15.44
C LYS A 508 14.55 -12.89 14.85
N LYS A 509 14.75 -12.74 13.54
CA LYS A 509 15.93 -13.23 12.82
C LYS A 509 17.20 -12.51 13.28
N TRP A 510 17.12 -11.22 13.56
CA TRP A 510 18.27 -10.41 13.95
C TRP A 510 18.58 -10.49 15.44
N PHE A 511 17.59 -10.39 16.33
CA PHE A 511 17.81 -10.40 17.78
C PHE A 511 17.81 -11.80 18.38
N ARG A 512 18.70 -12.04 19.36
CA ARG A 512 18.73 -13.28 20.13
C ARG A 512 17.48 -13.42 20.99
N PRO A 513 16.84 -14.61 21.02
CA PRO A 513 15.76 -14.88 21.96
C PRO A 513 16.14 -14.50 23.39
N HIS A 514 15.18 -13.97 24.14
CA HIS A 514 15.33 -13.53 25.54
C HIS A 514 16.27 -12.34 25.79
N THR A 515 16.96 -11.80 24.76
CA THR A 515 17.70 -10.54 24.92
C THR A 515 16.80 -9.32 24.81
N VAL A 516 15.69 -9.48 24.08
CA VAL A 516 14.62 -8.50 23.94
C VAL A 516 13.27 -9.21 24.00
N ASP A 517 12.20 -8.47 24.26
CA ASP A 517 10.83 -8.93 24.00
C ASP A 517 10.26 -8.17 22.80
N ILE A 518 9.72 -8.90 21.82
CA ILE A 518 9.08 -8.31 20.63
C ILE A 518 7.56 -8.44 20.78
N LEU A 519 6.88 -7.30 21.00
CA LEU A 519 5.45 -7.26 21.26
C LEU A 519 4.70 -6.60 20.10
N VAL A 520 3.73 -7.31 19.52
CA VAL A 520 2.92 -6.78 18.41
C VAL A 520 1.66 -6.12 18.95
N LEU A 521 1.46 -4.84 18.64
CA LEU A 521 0.29 -4.09 19.05
C LEU A 521 -0.97 -4.59 18.30
N PRO A 522 -2.11 -4.84 18.98
CA PRO A 522 -3.30 -5.36 18.33
C PRO A 522 -3.86 -4.37 17.29
N SER A 523 -4.30 -4.87 16.15
CA SER A 523 -4.95 -4.03 15.12
C SER A 523 -6.31 -3.50 15.55
N ALA A 524 -7.01 -4.25 16.42
CA ALA A 524 -8.29 -3.87 16.99
C ALA A 524 -8.10 -3.33 18.41
N GLU A 525 -8.62 -2.14 18.62
CA GLU A 525 -8.49 -1.40 19.88
C GLU A 525 -9.14 -2.06 21.10
N ARG A 526 -10.23 -2.82 20.91
CA ARG A 526 -10.94 -3.46 22.04
C ARG A 526 -10.04 -4.38 22.87
N GLY A 527 -8.91 -4.82 22.33
CA GLY A 527 -7.94 -5.65 23.04
C GLY A 527 -6.75 -4.89 23.63
N TRP A 528 -6.71 -3.55 23.56
CA TRP A 528 -5.51 -2.79 23.95
C TRP A 528 -5.28 -2.75 25.45
N SER A 529 -6.31 -2.54 26.27
CA SER A 529 -6.19 -2.59 27.74
C SER A 529 -5.63 -3.94 28.17
N THR A 530 -6.30 -5.02 27.75
CA THR A 530 -5.88 -6.39 28.00
C THR A 530 -4.47 -6.67 27.49
N TRP A 531 -4.12 -6.18 26.29
CA TRP A 531 -2.77 -6.35 25.75
C TRP A 531 -1.71 -5.62 26.57
N TYR A 532 -1.98 -4.42 27.06
CA TYR A 532 -1.04 -3.72 27.94
C TYR A 532 -0.77 -4.54 29.20
N GLU A 533 -1.83 -5.02 29.87
CA GLU A 533 -1.73 -5.80 31.10
C GLU A 533 -1.04 -7.16 30.85
N GLU A 534 -1.51 -7.93 29.87
CA GLU A 534 -1.08 -9.31 29.62
C GLU A 534 0.25 -9.44 28.87
N LYS A 535 0.69 -8.40 28.15
CA LYS A 535 1.91 -8.47 27.33
C LYS A 535 2.96 -7.47 27.77
N LEU A 536 2.62 -6.18 27.79
CA LEU A 536 3.62 -5.13 28.06
C LEU A 536 4.00 -5.10 29.54
N GLU A 537 3.02 -5.04 30.43
CA GLU A 537 3.22 -4.92 31.88
C GLU A 537 3.58 -6.27 32.52
N ALA A 538 3.17 -7.39 31.91
CA ALA A 538 3.56 -8.73 32.29
C ALA A 538 4.99 -9.12 31.85
N SER A 539 5.63 -8.35 30.95
CA SER A 539 7.01 -8.62 30.54
C SER A 539 7.97 -8.46 31.71
N LYS A 540 8.94 -9.39 31.81
CA LYS A 540 9.99 -9.37 32.84
C LYS A 540 11.29 -8.71 32.36
N GLN A 541 11.33 -8.27 31.11
CA GLN A 541 12.50 -7.59 30.56
C GLN A 541 12.65 -6.19 31.15
N ASP A 542 13.88 -5.66 31.16
CA ASP A 542 14.06 -4.21 31.33
C ASP A 542 13.25 -3.49 30.24
N PRO A 543 12.47 -2.45 30.55
CA PRO A 543 11.64 -1.76 29.57
C PRO A 543 12.40 -1.33 28.32
N CYS A 544 13.68 -0.94 28.44
CA CYS A 544 14.51 -0.59 27.29
C CYS A 544 14.83 -1.79 26.38
N ASN A 545 14.63 -3.02 26.83
CA ASN A 545 14.79 -4.24 26.03
C ASN A 545 13.46 -4.71 25.40
N ILE A 546 12.40 -3.90 25.46
CA ILE A 546 11.10 -4.23 24.86
C ILE A 546 10.95 -3.45 23.55
N ILE A 547 10.66 -4.17 22.46
CA ILE A 547 10.35 -3.61 21.15
C ILE A 547 8.86 -3.83 20.86
N ILE A 548 8.10 -2.75 20.82
CA ILE A 548 6.69 -2.76 20.44
C ILE A 548 6.59 -2.48 18.93
N VAL A 549 5.94 -3.36 18.17
CA VAL A 549 5.69 -3.17 16.74
C VAL A 549 4.21 -2.86 16.53
N GLY A 550 3.93 -1.64 16.10
CA GLY A 550 2.60 -1.17 15.74
C GLY A 550 2.51 -0.82 14.26
N THR A 551 1.30 -0.57 13.80
CA THR A 551 1.05 -0.22 12.39
C THR A 551 0.63 1.24 12.22
N HIS A 552 0.77 1.76 11.00
CA HIS A 552 0.24 3.09 10.64
C HIS A 552 -1.27 3.21 10.90
N SER A 553 -2.00 2.11 10.73
CA SER A 553 -3.44 2.10 11.02
C SER A 553 -3.76 2.29 12.51
N ASN A 554 -2.90 1.80 13.42
CA ASN A 554 -3.05 2.03 14.85
C ASN A 554 -2.95 3.52 15.18
N VAL A 555 -2.01 4.23 14.56
CA VAL A 555 -1.85 5.69 14.71
C VAL A 555 -3.12 6.43 14.26
N GLY A 556 -3.65 6.09 13.09
CA GLY A 556 -4.88 6.69 12.57
C GLY A 556 -6.09 6.47 13.49
N GLN A 557 -6.29 5.23 13.95
CA GLN A 557 -7.39 4.86 14.86
C GLN A 557 -7.33 5.63 16.18
N LEU A 558 -6.14 5.69 16.79
CA LEU A 558 -5.91 6.46 18.00
C LEU A 558 -6.25 7.94 17.81
N GLY A 559 -5.76 8.53 16.72
CA GLY A 559 -6.02 9.92 16.38
C GLY A 559 -7.51 10.23 16.27
N HIS A 560 -8.25 9.43 15.49
CA HIS A 560 -9.68 9.63 15.28
C HIS A 560 -10.49 9.61 16.57
N LYS A 561 -10.10 8.77 17.53
CA LYS A 561 -10.81 8.61 18.79
C LYS A 561 -10.40 9.63 19.83
N ASN A 562 -9.11 9.82 20.04
CA ASN A 562 -8.61 10.57 21.19
C ASN A 562 -8.29 12.03 20.89
N LEU A 563 -8.27 12.48 19.62
CA LEU A 563 -8.00 13.89 19.29
C LEU A 563 -9.28 14.64 18.92
N ARG A 564 -9.40 15.89 19.38
CA ARG A 564 -10.53 16.76 19.03
C ARG A 564 -10.45 17.20 17.57
N THR A 565 -11.61 17.20 16.90
CA THR A 565 -11.77 17.88 15.62
C THR A 565 -11.94 19.37 15.91
N MET A 566 -11.01 20.18 15.44
CA MET A 566 -11.02 21.63 15.67
C MET A 566 -11.64 22.35 14.48
N LYS A 567 -12.52 23.34 14.74
CA LYS A 567 -13.07 24.23 13.70
C LYS A 567 -12.01 25.23 13.19
N LYS A 568 -11.13 25.69 14.08
CA LYS A 568 -9.98 26.53 13.74
C LYS A 568 -8.76 25.65 13.46
N LYS A 569 -7.93 26.06 12.49
CA LYS A 569 -6.68 25.38 12.18
C LYS A 569 -5.75 25.51 13.38
N VAL A 570 -5.35 24.38 13.96
CA VAL A 570 -4.26 24.34 14.96
C VAL A 570 -2.96 24.61 14.21
N PRO A 571 -2.07 25.47 14.73
CA PRO A 571 -0.76 25.68 14.11
C PRO A 571 -0.04 24.34 13.90
N SER A 572 0.55 24.16 12.73
CA SER A 572 1.19 22.90 12.37
C SER A 572 2.46 22.74 13.19
N GLY A 573 2.59 21.62 13.92
CA GLY A 573 3.67 21.43 14.89
C GLY A 573 3.21 21.51 16.34
N GLU A 574 2.07 22.16 16.61
CA GLU A 574 1.42 22.12 17.91
C GLU A 574 0.61 20.84 18.10
N LEU A 575 0.59 20.34 19.33
CA LEU A 575 -0.15 19.14 19.68
C LEU A 575 -1.64 19.46 19.73
N ARG A 576 -2.43 18.81 18.87
CA ARG A 576 -3.90 18.95 18.90
C ARG A 576 -4.46 18.54 20.26
N PRO A 577 -5.50 19.19 20.81
CA PRO A 577 -6.04 18.83 22.12
C PRO A 577 -6.73 17.45 22.14
N GLU A 578 -6.71 16.80 23.31
CA GLU A 578 -7.35 15.50 23.55
C GLU A 578 -8.86 15.63 23.75
N LYS A 579 -9.60 14.62 23.31
CA LYS A 579 -10.94 14.34 23.84
C LYS A 579 -10.78 13.75 25.24
N PRO A 580 -11.80 13.90 26.12
CA PRO A 580 -11.83 13.11 27.33
C PRO A 580 -11.71 11.63 26.99
N ASN A 581 -10.86 10.91 27.71
CA ASN A 581 -10.66 9.48 27.48
C ASN A 581 -11.87 8.71 28.00
N HIS A 582 -12.63 8.09 27.10
CA HIS A 582 -13.80 7.29 27.43
C HIS A 582 -13.60 5.80 27.15
N PHE A 583 -12.40 5.39 26.73
CA PHE A 583 -12.17 4.07 26.15
C PHE A 583 -11.54 3.06 27.12
N GLY A 584 -11.24 3.47 28.36
CA GLY A 584 -10.73 2.57 29.40
C GLY A 584 -9.28 2.10 29.19
N TYR A 585 -8.55 2.67 28.23
CA TYR A 585 -7.11 2.43 28.05
C TYR A 585 -6.38 3.74 27.78
N GLU A 586 -5.09 3.78 28.06
CA GLU A 586 -4.25 4.94 27.75
C GLU A 586 -3.75 4.89 26.29
N PRO A 587 -3.94 5.97 25.49
CA PRO A 587 -3.39 6.03 24.14
C PRO A 587 -1.85 6.02 24.20
N LEU A 588 -1.19 5.59 23.12
CA LEU A 588 0.27 5.43 23.10
C LEU A 588 1.03 6.67 23.59
N TRP A 589 0.59 7.89 23.25
CA TRP A 589 1.24 9.13 23.68
C TRP A 589 1.01 9.52 25.16
N LYS A 590 0.41 8.65 25.97
CA LYS A 590 0.40 8.77 27.43
C LYS A 590 1.50 7.95 28.09
N ARG A 591 2.17 7.10 27.32
CA ARG A 591 3.33 6.32 27.74
C ARG A 591 4.59 6.96 27.20
N GLN A 592 5.68 6.86 27.96
CA GLN A 592 7.00 7.29 27.52
C GLN A 592 7.63 6.20 26.64
N PHE A 593 8.43 6.59 25.65
CA PHE A 593 9.21 5.68 24.83
C PHE A 593 10.67 6.10 24.80
N CYS A 594 11.58 5.12 24.86
CA CYS A 594 13.01 5.39 24.68
C CYS A 594 13.28 5.80 23.23
N SER A 595 12.66 5.12 22.27
CA SER A 595 12.65 5.55 20.87
C SER A 595 11.31 5.33 20.20
N VAL A 596 10.95 6.21 19.26
CA VAL A 596 9.90 5.97 18.28
C VAL A 596 10.51 6.03 16.88
N THR A 597 10.36 4.93 16.13
CA THR A 597 10.77 4.84 14.73
C THR A 597 9.54 4.67 13.84
N VAL A 598 9.47 5.42 12.74
CA VAL A 598 8.37 5.36 11.77
C VAL A 598 8.92 4.99 10.41
N ASP A 599 8.62 3.77 9.97
CA ASP A 599 8.96 3.32 8.62
C ASP A 599 7.99 3.89 7.59
N GLU A 600 8.44 4.09 6.36
CA GLU A 600 7.66 4.75 5.30
C GLU A 600 6.93 6.02 5.76
N ALA A 601 7.66 6.89 6.47
CA ALA A 601 7.15 8.11 7.10
C ALA A 601 6.49 9.08 6.10
N HIS A 602 6.81 8.97 4.81
CA HIS A 602 6.15 9.74 3.75
C HIS A 602 4.63 9.54 3.72
N ASN A 603 4.10 8.45 4.27
CA ASN A 603 2.65 8.22 4.41
C ASN A 603 1.95 9.22 5.35
N PHE A 604 2.70 9.90 6.21
CA PHE A 604 2.19 10.90 7.14
C PHE A 604 2.42 12.34 6.69
N ARG A 605 2.93 12.59 5.48
CA ARG A 605 3.24 13.95 4.99
C ARG A 605 2.03 14.90 4.89
N THR A 606 0.81 14.38 4.98
CA THR A 606 -0.42 15.20 4.95
C THR A 606 -0.88 15.48 6.38
N SER A 607 -1.15 16.75 6.70
CA SER A 607 -1.64 17.23 8.01
C SER A 607 -3.09 16.79 8.33
N ASN A 608 -3.30 15.47 8.36
CA ASN A 608 -4.54 14.81 8.72
C ASN A 608 -4.50 14.35 10.19
N ILE A 609 -5.54 13.65 10.64
CA ILE A 609 -5.61 13.19 12.04
C ILE A 609 -4.48 12.21 12.41
N ALA A 610 -4.03 11.40 11.46
CA ALA A 610 -2.96 10.43 11.67
C ALA A 610 -1.62 11.14 11.82
N PHE A 611 -1.35 12.19 11.04
CA PHE A 611 -0.19 13.07 11.24
C PHE A 611 -0.15 13.67 12.64
N HIS A 612 -1.25 14.27 13.11
CA HIS A 612 -1.27 14.86 14.45
C HIS A 612 -1.22 13.83 15.57
N SER A 613 -1.78 12.65 15.34
CA SER A 613 -1.61 11.51 16.25
C SER A 613 -0.15 11.10 16.34
N LEU A 614 0.55 11.02 15.20
CA LEU A 614 1.96 10.71 15.17
C LEU A 614 2.80 11.79 15.85
N GLN A 615 2.53 13.08 15.63
CA GLN A 615 3.23 14.17 16.33
C GLN A 615 3.19 14.02 17.86
N ARG A 616 2.07 13.52 18.41
CA ARG A 616 1.96 13.26 19.85
C ARG A 616 2.79 12.08 20.30
N ILE A 617 2.77 10.98 19.55
CA ILE A 617 3.63 9.83 19.83
C ILE A 617 5.10 10.26 19.79
N MET A 618 5.51 11.04 18.79
CA MET A 618 6.87 11.56 18.67
C MET A 618 7.25 12.54 19.80
N SER A 619 6.27 13.22 20.41
CA SER A 619 6.52 14.17 21.51
C SER A 619 6.83 13.52 22.85
N VAL A 620 6.52 12.23 23.03
CA VAL A 620 6.79 11.46 24.26
C VAL A 620 7.98 10.50 24.10
N ALA A 621 8.68 10.60 22.98
CA ALA A 621 9.84 9.78 22.65
C ALA A 621 11.14 10.56 22.90
N SER A 622 12.12 9.93 23.55
CA SER A 622 13.46 10.49 23.67
C SER A 622 14.11 10.55 22.28
N VAL A 623 14.25 9.38 21.64
CA VAL A 623 14.75 9.24 20.26
C VAL A 623 13.58 9.26 19.27
N LYS A 624 13.73 10.03 18.19
CA LYS A 624 12.71 10.29 17.17
C LYS A 624 13.30 9.99 15.79
N LEU A 625 12.87 8.92 15.15
CA LEU A 625 13.42 8.49 13.86
C LEU A 625 12.32 8.32 12.81
N LEU A 626 12.46 9.01 11.69
CA LEU A 626 11.61 8.84 10.51
C LEU A 626 12.41 8.15 9.40
N CYS A 627 11.86 7.15 8.76
CA CYS A 627 12.52 6.43 7.67
C CYS A 627 11.69 6.54 6.39
N THR A 628 12.33 6.89 5.28
CA THR A 628 11.66 6.96 3.98
C THR A 628 12.69 6.97 2.87
N ALA A 629 12.45 6.27 1.76
CA ALA A 629 13.31 6.40 0.58
C ALA A 629 13.00 7.65 -0.26
N THR A 630 11.83 8.25 -0.04
CA THR A 630 11.32 9.38 -0.84
C THR A 630 10.85 10.49 0.10
N PRO A 631 11.75 11.32 0.63
CA PRO A 631 11.38 12.40 1.57
C PRO A 631 10.59 13.53 0.88
N LEU A 632 10.81 13.77 -0.42
CA LEU A 632 10.11 14.74 -1.23
C LEU A 632 9.31 14.02 -2.32
N TYR A 633 8.03 14.38 -2.52
CA TYR A 633 7.19 13.75 -3.56
C TYR A 633 6.49 14.77 -4.46
N GLN A 634 5.70 15.67 -3.88
CA GLN A 634 4.85 16.58 -4.66
C GLN A 634 5.09 18.05 -4.30
N SER A 635 5.53 18.34 -3.08
CA SER A 635 5.71 19.73 -2.66
C SER A 635 6.72 19.88 -1.53
N PRO A 636 7.36 21.06 -1.39
CA PRO A 636 8.23 21.34 -0.25
C PRO A 636 7.54 21.19 1.12
N SER A 637 6.21 21.26 1.17
CA SER A 637 5.45 20.94 2.39
C SER A 637 5.68 19.53 2.88
N ASP A 638 6.07 18.58 2.02
CA ASP A 638 6.38 17.22 2.41
C ASP A 638 7.57 17.22 3.39
N LEU A 639 8.65 17.94 3.05
CA LEU A 639 9.84 18.09 3.90
C LEU A 639 9.53 18.85 5.20
N ILE A 640 8.75 19.93 5.11
CA ILE A 640 8.33 20.69 6.30
C ILE A 640 7.53 19.79 7.25
N ASN A 641 6.63 18.97 6.72
CA ASN A 641 5.83 18.06 7.53
C ASN A 641 6.66 16.90 8.11
N LEU A 642 7.66 16.39 7.38
CA LEU A 642 8.62 15.45 7.95
C LEU A 642 9.43 16.10 9.07
N GLY A 643 9.91 17.33 8.90
CA GLY A 643 10.60 18.09 9.96
C GLY A 643 9.72 18.29 11.21
N ARG A 644 8.42 18.56 11.02
CA ARG A 644 7.43 18.63 12.11
C ARG A 644 7.24 17.30 12.83
N LEU A 645 7.23 16.18 12.11
CA LEU A 645 7.13 14.85 12.69
C LEU A 645 8.40 14.46 13.44
N ALA A 646 9.56 14.84 12.91
CA ALA A 646 10.86 14.69 13.57
C ALA A 646 11.04 15.65 14.75
N ARG A 647 10.09 16.59 14.97
CA ARG A 647 10.12 17.58 16.06
C ARG A 647 11.34 18.50 16.00
N ILE A 648 11.85 18.78 14.80
CA ILE A 648 12.92 19.76 14.58
C ILE A 648 12.37 21.17 14.86
N GLY A 649 13.01 21.91 15.76
CA GLY A 649 12.47 23.13 16.36
C GLY A 649 12.08 24.19 15.32
N ARG A 650 12.90 24.32 14.26
CA ARG A 650 12.65 25.27 13.15
C ARG A 650 11.34 25.01 12.40
N PHE A 651 10.86 23.77 12.37
CA PHE A 651 9.64 23.41 11.63
C PHE A 651 8.38 23.44 12.51
N LEU A 652 8.49 23.80 13.79
CA LEU A 652 7.38 23.84 14.73
C LEU A 652 6.81 25.26 14.91
N GLY A 653 5.51 25.33 15.19
CA GLY A 653 4.83 26.54 15.64
C GLY A 653 4.45 27.52 14.52
N ALA A 654 3.91 28.68 14.94
CA ALA A 654 3.33 29.67 14.04
C ALA A 654 4.33 30.27 13.03
N LYS A 655 5.62 30.36 13.40
CA LYS A 655 6.68 30.85 12.51
C LYS A 655 6.88 29.91 11.31
N ALA A 656 7.00 28.61 11.57
CA ALA A 656 7.12 27.61 10.51
C ALA A 656 5.88 27.54 9.62
N ASP A 657 4.68 27.76 10.18
CA ASP A 657 3.45 27.89 9.40
C ASP A 657 3.46 29.10 8.46
N ALA A 658 3.98 30.25 8.93
CA ALA A 658 4.12 31.44 8.11
C ALA A 658 5.14 31.20 6.97
N GLU A 659 6.30 30.62 7.28
CA GLU A 659 7.32 30.27 6.28
C GLU A 659 6.78 29.27 5.24
N GLU A 660 6.02 28.26 5.66
CA GLU A 660 5.34 27.33 4.73
C GLU A 660 4.33 28.06 3.84
N ALA A 661 3.54 28.96 4.41
CA ALA A 661 2.57 29.75 3.66
C ALA A 661 3.27 30.67 2.64
N ASP A 662 4.39 31.26 3.00
CA ASP A 662 5.22 32.11 2.14
C ASP A 662 5.79 31.29 0.98
N ALA A 663 6.40 30.14 1.27
CA ALA A 663 6.88 29.22 0.24
C ALA A 663 5.76 28.78 -0.71
N LYS A 664 4.56 28.50 -0.20
CA LYS A 664 3.38 28.18 -1.02
C LYS A 664 2.95 29.36 -1.89
N ARG A 665 2.96 30.58 -1.35
CA ARG A 665 2.64 31.81 -2.10
C ARG A 665 3.65 32.05 -3.21
N ASP A 666 4.92 31.81 -2.94
CA ASP A 666 6.01 31.94 -3.90
C ASP A 666 5.90 30.91 -5.03
N ILE A 667 5.69 29.63 -4.70
CA ILE A 667 5.45 28.59 -5.70
C ILE A 667 4.21 28.94 -6.54
N ALA A 668 3.13 29.41 -5.93
CA ALA A 668 1.93 29.82 -6.66
C ALA A 668 2.16 31.06 -7.52
N ARG A 669 3.05 31.98 -7.12
CA ARG A 669 3.45 33.16 -7.90
C ARG A 669 4.31 32.74 -9.09
N ILE A 670 5.32 31.90 -8.89
CA ILE A 670 6.18 31.35 -9.94
C ILE A 670 5.34 30.57 -10.94
N ARG A 671 4.47 29.67 -10.48
CA ARG A 671 3.52 28.95 -11.35
C ARG A 671 2.66 29.92 -12.16
N ARG A 672 2.12 30.98 -11.57
CA ARG A 672 1.33 31.98 -12.30
C ARG A 672 2.14 32.80 -13.31
N ALA A 673 3.41 33.10 -13.01
CA ALA A 673 4.30 33.79 -13.95
C ALA A 673 4.61 32.89 -15.15
N VAL A 674 5.03 31.65 -14.89
CA VAL A 674 5.22 30.59 -15.90
C VAL A 674 3.98 30.42 -16.79
N LEU A 675 2.80 30.38 -16.18
CA LEU A 675 1.53 30.25 -16.91
C LEU A 675 1.12 31.50 -17.69
N ARG A 676 1.59 32.67 -17.28
CA ARG A 676 1.33 33.92 -18.00
C ARG A 676 2.23 34.02 -19.23
N ASP A 677 3.49 33.62 -19.07
CA ASP A 677 4.50 33.69 -20.13
C ASP A 677 4.33 32.55 -21.14
N ASN A 678 3.65 31.46 -20.75
CA ASN A 678 3.37 30.32 -21.61
C ASN A 678 1.98 29.72 -21.30
N PRO A 679 0.88 30.41 -21.67
CA PRO A 679 -0.49 29.96 -21.38
C PRO A 679 -0.81 28.61 -22.05
N ASP A 680 -0.18 28.34 -23.19
CA ASP A 680 -0.34 27.10 -23.94
C ASP A 680 0.40 25.93 -23.29
N ALA A 681 1.47 26.14 -22.51
CA ALA A 681 2.19 25.04 -21.84
C ALA A 681 1.34 24.26 -20.83
N LEU A 682 0.34 24.89 -20.20
CA LEU A 682 -0.58 24.18 -19.29
C LEU A 682 -1.70 23.47 -20.05
N VAL A 683 -2.15 24.05 -21.16
CA VAL A 683 -3.11 23.40 -22.06
C VAL A 683 -2.45 22.17 -22.69
N ASP A 684 -1.22 22.33 -23.17
CA ASP A 684 -0.38 21.27 -23.74
C ASP A 684 -0.04 20.20 -22.69
N PHE A 685 0.40 20.58 -21.49
CA PHE A 685 0.61 19.62 -20.38
C PHE A 685 -0.65 18.86 -19.99
N ASN A 686 -1.79 19.56 -19.83
CA ASN A 686 -3.04 18.90 -19.49
C ASN A 686 -3.54 18.02 -20.65
N SER A 687 -3.32 18.44 -21.90
CA SER A 687 -3.64 17.66 -23.11
C SER A 687 -2.81 16.39 -23.16
N ARG A 688 -1.49 16.51 -23.03
CA ARG A 688 -0.53 15.39 -23.00
C ARG A 688 -0.79 14.44 -21.81
N ALA A 689 -1.07 14.97 -20.62
CA ALA A 689 -1.45 14.15 -19.46
C ALA A 689 -2.81 13.45 -19.64
N LEU A 690 -3.77 14.09 -20.32
CA LEU A 690 -5.04 13.47 -20.72
C LEU A 690 -4.86 12.40 -21.79
N HIS A 691 -3.83 12.52 -22.64
CA HIS A 691 -3.43 11.53 -23.64
C HIS A 691 -2.53 10.42 -23.09
N GLY A 692 -2.22 10.44 -21.78
CA GLY A 692 -1.46 9.38 -21.12
C GLY A 692 0.04 9.43 -21.40
N GLU A 693 0.56 10.55 -21.88
CA GLU A 693 2.00 10.79 -21.92
C GLU A 693 2.54 10.81 -20.48
N ASN A 694 3.62 10.08 -20.22
CA ASN A 694 4.25 10.00 -18.91
C ASN A 694 5.14 11.23 -18.72
N ILE A 695 4.53 12.35 -18.30
CA ILE A 695 5.25 13.61 -18.12
C ILE A 695 5.82 13.65 -16.70
N ASP A 696 7.10 13.33 -16.57
CA ASP A 696 7.86 13.64 -15.36
C ASP A 696 7.97 15.17 -15.24
N ASN A 697 7.24 15.72 -14.26
CA ASN A 697 7.28 17.10 -13.80
C ASN A 697 6.86 18.20 -14.83
N PRO A 698 5.73 18.92 -14.61
CA PRO A 698 5.27 20.01 -15.48
C PRO A 698 6.26 21.18 -15.66
N MET A 699 7.31 21.26 -14.83
CA MET A 699 8.31 22.33 -14.93
C MET A 699 9.41 22.03 -15.97
N ALA A 700 9.63 20.77 -16.36
CA ALA A 700 10.72 20.42 -17.28
C ALA A 700 10.51 21.03 -18.68
N ALA A 701 9.30 20.87 -19.24
CA ALA A 701 8.92 21.43 -20.55
C ALA A 701 8.86 22.98 -20.58
N VAL A 702 8.74 23.61 -19.41
CA VAL A 702 8.75 25.06 -19.28
C VAL A 702 10.19 25.59 -19.34
N TYR A 703 11.13 24.93 -18.65
CA TYR A 703 12.52 25.38 -18.60
C TYR A 703 13.24 25.21 -19.95
N GLU A 704 12.90 24.20 -20.74
CA GLU A 704 13.47 23.99 -22.09
C GLU A 704 13.10 25.05 -23.12
N ARG A 705 12.10 25.92 -22.85
CA ARG A 705 11.69 27.00 -23.78
C ARG A 705 12.12 28.40 -23.34
N THR A 706 12.67 28.54 -22.14
CA THR A 706 13.11 29.84 -21.57
C THR A 706 14.63 30.03 -21.56
N ASN A 707 15.38 29.00 -21.95
CA ASN A 707 16.77 29.09 -22.40
C ASN A 707 16.82 28.82 -23.90
#